data_AF-A0A0K1H049-F1
#
_entry.id   AF-A0A0K1H049-F1
#
_cell.length_a   1.000
_cell.length_b   1.000
_cell.length_c   1.000
_cell.angle_alpha   90.00
_cell.angle_beta   90.00
_cell.angle_gamma   90.00
#
_symmetry.space_group_name_H-M   'P 1'
#
loop_
_entity.id
_entity.type
_entity.pdbx_description
1 polymer ?
#
loop_
_entity_poly.entity_id
_entity_poly.type
_entity_poly.pdbx_seq_one_letter_code
_entity_poly.pdbx_strand_id
1 'polypeptide(L)'
;MSSNIDILKYLLFVEYLTPQNIKKINNCCDTCETSYINQYIREKIEKICNALTLNNKNLDDYSVEIIIQGAIYNNKTLFENIINKFNINKDLENFYDNLNTEYASFVLKFNGRLNFTNENEIIKFNEFNSNNHQNFNPIIDNDFVFNAKNFYLSTAPWAINNIENIKSSYIDFINLSQNIAKELSSLKNICIDKFYNKAIKIIERDVPLLGNKFRISVNLTKTMNENVFLNSFYIQELANILNNYEENKFPMIDKYLSNKIKQRIDIKTNQLEILENYIDELAPSSFVSQFALMYSQQFAVNKILKMNKDHNDIYSINGPPGTGKTTLVKDIIAGIITQRAIEISKLNYDEIIKKEDGIYKLNEKLKGYEIILSSSNNNAVENISKEIPTNNGIDSSYIQDLDYFSEIATRFLNQNKKTEVKAWGLICGILGNNSNKSSFIYNVLKDFKSKEYEFIGLINYIKSNKLTSKDFEQAKNDFNQALRRVNNLLDKNKKEKHIIQKVKIYNKLKNSGSLINTITYLYKLLSYRLMGKNYVKNIEKHISFLNQKFYLHDEASMEKSSFFMVENGETTELSKARKDLFIKALNLHKVAILSNNLYFAQNLEVLSDILENNNYRNLSENKIVEIWKSLFFIIPSISSTYASFGSCFKDIGHNQFGYLISDESGQSTITSAIGAIYRTKKAIIIGDPLQLEPIVNIPNNINNFFTQYFNIDKAFDVKNTSLQSRCDFLQSYGRYICQDSQKIWLGSPLRVHNRCDRPIFELSNKIAYGGMMIYGKKNENTLQLQNTWYNIKEEQWNGNCNEREIEYLHILLDEITQYDLEIGIITPFVDVKQKLKDIANKYNNLKDDKIGTIHTMQGKEADIIILILGGNNENARNWVASRPNLINVALTRAKNTIFIIGNKEKYIKLNYFNHLESMHTITPSFSNL
;
A
#
# COMPACT_ATOMS: atom_id res chain seq x y z
N MET A 1 25.29 16.41 -8.32
CA MET A 1 23.93 16.05 -7.88
C MET A 1 23.11 15.85 -9.14
N SER A 2 22.41 14.72 -9.27
CA SER A 2 21.49 14.44 -10.39
C SER A 2 20.46 15.57 -10.53
N SER A 3 20.10 15.91 -11.77
CA SER A 3 18.92 16.74 -12.00
C SER A 3 17.65 15.93 -11.71
N ASN A 4 16.54 16.60 -11.41
CA ASN A 4 15.25 15.91 -11.24
C ASN A 4 14.82 15.19 -12.54
N ILE A 5 15.22 15.71 -13.70
CA ILE A 5 14.99 15.08 -15.00
C ILE A 5 15.75 13.76 -15.11
N ASP A 6 17.02 13.71 -14.68
CA ASP A 6 17.81 12.47 -14.73
C ASP A 6 17.24 11.40 -13.79
N ILE A 7 16.76 11.81 -12.61
CA ILE A 7 16.06 10.91 -11.69
C ILE A 7 14.80 10.36 -12.35
N LEU A 8 13.95 11.22 -12.93
CA LEU A 8 12.72 10.77 -13.61
C LEU A 8 13.02 9.86 -14.81
N LYS A 9 14.06 10.15 -15.61
CA LYS A 9 14.50 9.28 -16.71
C LYS A 9 14.94 7.91 -16.20
N TYR A 10 15.76 7.87 -15.16
CA TYR A 10 16.18 6.61 -14.53
C TYR A 10 14.98 5.81 -14.01
N LEU A 11 14.06 6.44 -13.28
CA LEU A 11 12.86 5.79 -12.76
C LEU A 11 11.98 5.23 -13.88
N LEU A 12 11.71 6.02 -14.92
CA LEU A 12 10.94 5.59 -16.08
C LEU A 12 11.62 4.43 -16.82
N PHE A 13 12.94 4.49 -16.97
CA PHE A 13 13.70 3.45 -17.64
C PHE A 13 13.71 2.13 -16.86
N VAL A 14 13.83 2.19 -15.53
CA VAL A 14 13.67 1.02 -14.66
C VAL A 14 12.31 0.39 -14.87
N GLU A 15 11.23 1.18 -14.92
CA GLU A 15 9.89 0.64 -15.16
C GLU A 15 9.74 0.04 -16.56
N TYR A 16 10.35 0.62 -17.60
CA TYR A 16 10.40 -0.02 -18.93
C TYR A 16 11.10 -1.37 -18.92
N LEU A 17 12.15 -1.53 -18.11
CA LEU A 17 12.90 -2.76 -17.94
C LEU A 17 12.28 -3.73 -16.93
N THR A 18 11.01 -3.57 -16.57
CA THR A 18 10.26 -4.57 -15.78
C THR A 18 9.35 -5.41 -16.69
N PRO A 19 9.91 -6.35 -17.48
CA PRO A 19 9.10 -7.19 -18.35
C PRO A 19 8.19 -8.10 -17.51
N GLN A 20 7.06 -8.48 -18.10
CA GLN A 20 6.10 -9.32 -17.42
C GLN A 20 6.52 -10.79 -17.46
N ASN A 21 6.62 -11.41 -16.28
CA ASN A 21 6.86 -12.84 -16.15
C ASN A 21 5.79 -13.63 -16.91
N ILE A 22 6.20 -14.63 -17.68
CA ILE A 22 5.27 -15.55 -18.30
C ILE A 22 4.57 -16.37 -17.20
N LYS A 23 3.24 -16.25 -17.11
CA LYS A 23 2.45 -17.13 -16.24
C LYS A 23 2.52 -18.57 -16.74
N LYS A 24 2.71 -19.53 -15.83
CA LYS A 24 2.49 -20.95 -16.14
C LYS A 24 1.00 -21.15 -16.44
N ILE A 25 0.67 -21.44 -17.69
CA ILE A 25 -0.69 -21.76 -18.12
C ILE A 25 -0.78 -23.28 -18.20
N ASN A 26 -1.76 -23.89 -17.52
CA ASN A 26 -2.03 -25.31 -17.70
C ASN A 26 -2.40 -25.56 -19.16
N ASN A 27 -1.86 -26.61 -19.79
CA ASN A 27 -2.03 -26.87 -21.23
C ASN A 27 -1.28 -25.90 -22.15
N CYS A 28 -0.03 -25.56 -21.81
CA CYS A 28 0.88 -24.90 -22.73
C CYS A 28 1.93 -25.85 -23.32
N CYS A 29 2.47 -25.49 -24.49
CA CYS A 29 3.64 -26.11 -25.07
C CYS A 29 4.63 -25.05 -25.56
N ASP A 30 5.92 -25.35 -25.40
CA ASP A 30 7.05 -24.50 -25.79
C ASP A 30 7.74 -25.09 -27.00
N THR A 31 7.97 -24.27 -28.02
CA THR A 31 8.61 -24.70 -29.27
C THR A 31 9.35 -23.54 -29.94
N CYS A 32 10.27 -23.87 -30.86
CA CYS A 32 10.92 -22.90 -31.75
C CYS A 32 10.35 -22.96 -33.18
N GLU A 33 9.57 -23.99 -33.52
CA GLU A 33 9.13 -24.29 -34.88
C GLU A 33 7.66 -23.99 -35.09
N THR A 34 7.35 -23.15 -36.09
CA THR A 34 5.97 -22.73 -36.36
C THR A 34 5.10 -23.85 -36.93
N SER A 35 5.70 -24.88 -37.52
CA SER A 35 5.03 -26.09 -38.01
C SER A 35 4.25 -26.80 -36.89
N TYR A 36 4.71 -26.69 -35.65
CA TYR A 36 4.10 -27.32 -34.48
C TYR A 36 2.84 -26.59 -33.98
N ILE A 37 2.65 -25.31 -34.32
CA ILE A 37 1.51 -24.48 -33.86
C ILE A 37 0.17 -25.13 -34.17
N ASN A 38 -0.06 -25.42 -35.45
CA ASN A 38 -1.32 -25.96 -35.93
C ASN A 38 -1.55 -27.38 -35.39
N GLN A 39 -0.49 -28.20 -35.33
CA GLN A 39 -0.55 -29.54 -34.77
C GLN A 39 -0.96 -29.52 -33.29
N TYR A 40 -0.30 -28.69 -32.47
CA TYR A 40 -0.60 -28.57 -31.06
C TYR A 40 -2.04 -28.11 -30.82
N ILE A 41 -2.52 -27.11 -31.58
CA ILE A 41 -3.88 -26.60 -31.48
C ILE A 41 -4.90 -27.71 -31.82
N ARG A 42 -4.68 -28.48 -32.89
CA ARG A 42 -5.52 -29.63 -33.25
C ARG A 42 -5.59 -30.67 -32.14
N GLU A 43 -4.44 -31.17 -31.70
CA GLU A 43 -4.35 -32.21 -30.67
C GLU A 43 -5.01 -31.76 -29.36
N LYS A 44 -4.88 -30.47 -29.01
CA LYS A 44 -5.49 -29.94 -27.79
C LYS A 44 -7.00 -29.82 -27.93
N ILE A 45 -7.49 -29.34 -29.06
CA ILE A 45 -8.93 -29.24 -29.34
C ILE A 45 -9.57 -30.61 -29.36
N GLU A 46 -8.96 -31.60 -29.99
CA GLU A 46 -9.44 -32.98 -30.01
C GLU A 46 -9.62 -33.53 -28.60
N LYS A 47 -8.61 -33.43 -27.74
CA LYS A 47 -8.67 -33.87 -26.34
C LYS A 47 -9.80 -33.18 -25.59
N ILE A 48 -10.02 -31.91 -25.86
CA ILE A 48 -11.06 -31.10 -25.23
C ILE A 48 -12.46 -31.54 -25.72
N CYS A 49 -12.66 -31.69 -27.03
CA CYS A 49 -13.92 -32.16 -27.60
C CYS A 49 -14.29 -33.53 -27.02
N ASN A 50 -13.36 -34.49 -27.03
CA ASN A 50 -13.56 -35.81 -26.45
C ASN A 50 -13.98 -35.76 -24.97
N ALA A 51 -13.33 -34.91 -24.18
CA ALA A 51 -13.66 -34.74 -22.76
C ALA A 51 -15.03 -34.08 -22.51
N LEU A 52 -15.47 -33.15 -23.37
CA LEU A 52 -16.78 -32.52 -23.26
C LEU A 52 -17.90 -33.48 -23.68
N THR A 53 -17.69 -34.24 -24.75
CA THR A 53 -18.63 -35.27 -25.23
C THR A 53 -18.83 -36.35 -24.18
N LEU A 54 -17.77 -36.86 -23.55
CA LEU A 54 -17.85 -37.84 -22.45
C LEU A 54 -18.64 -37.32 -21.23
N ASN A 55 -18.68 -36.00 -21.04
CA ASN A 55 -19.38 -35.35 -19.93
C ASN A 55 -20.75 -34.78 -20.31
N ASN A 56 -21.29 -35.10 -21.50
CA ASN A 56 -22.57 -34.61 -22.02
C ASN A 56 -22.72 -33.07 -21.98
N LYS A 57 -21.63 -32.33 -22.22
CA LYS A 57 -21.66 -30.86 -22.28
C LYS A 57 -21.79 -30.36 -23.72
N ASN A 58 -22.63 -29.34 -23.95
CA ASN A 58 -22.78 -28.73 -25.27
C ASN A 58 -21.54 -27.89 -25.63
N LEU A 59 -20.95 -28.16 -26.80
CA LEU A 59 -19.78 -27.44 -27.32
C LEU A 59 -20.12 -26.00 -27.73
N ASP A 60 -21.36 -25.73 -28.13
CA ASP A 60 -21.80 -24.39 -28.56
C ASP A 60 -21.78 -23.34 -27.44
N ASP A 61 -21.73 -23.78 -26.18
CA ASP A 61 -21.65 -22.92 -25.00
C ASP A 61 -20.24 -22.35 -24.76
N TYR A 62 -19.24 -22.77 -25.54
CA TYR A 62 -17.84 -22.42 -25.33
C TYR A 62 -17.24 -21.70 -26.53
N SER A 63 -16.35 -20.75 -26.23
CA SER A 63 -15.45 -20.14 -27.21
C SER A 63 -14.04 -20.70 -27.02
N VAL A 64 -13.28 -20.74 -28.12
CA VAL A 64 -11.85 -21.06 -28.08
C VAL A 64 -11.06 -19.78 -27.84
N GLU A 65 -10.09 -19.84 -26.96
CA GLU A 65 -9.09 -18.80 -26.72
C GLU A 65 -7.70 -19.40 -27.00
N ILE A 66 -6.96 -18.80 -27.94
CA ILE A 66 -5.58 -19.16 -28.25
C ILE A 66 -4.69 -17.98 -27.87
N ILE A 67 -3.68 -18.25 -27.05
CA ILE A 67 -2.67 -17.28 -26.64
C ILE A 67 -1.31 -17.77 -27.13
N ILE A 68 -0.62 -16.92 -27.89
CA ILE A 68 0.75 -17.16 -28.35
C ILE A 68 1.66 -16.10 -27.74
N GLN A 69 2.63 -16.53 -26.97
CA GLN A 69 3.67 -15.69 -26.38
C GLN A 69 4.93 -15.86 -27.20
N GLY A 70 5.32 -14.83 -27.96
CA GLY A 70 6.39 -14.91 -28.95
C GLY A 70 7.69 -14.25 -28.50
N ALA A 71 8.79 -14.71 -29.08
CA ALA A 71 10.15 -14.30 -28.75
C ALA A 71 10.35 -14.29 -27.23
N ILE A 72 10.34 -15.51 -26.69
CA ILE A 72 10.55 -15.77 -25.27
C ILE A 72 12.04 -15.63 -24.97
N TYR A 73 12.34 -14.78 -24.00
CA TYR A 73 13.68 -14.54 -23.49
C TYR A 73 13.71 -14.64 -21.97
N ASN A 74 14.91 -14.79 -21.43
CA ASN A 74 15.15 -14.67 -20.00
C ASN A 74 15.92 -13.38 -19.70
N ASN A 75 16.01 -13.07 -18.42
CA ASN A 75 16.78 -11.95 -17.92
C ASN A 75 18.24 -11.94 -18.43
N LYS A 76 18.88 -13.10 -18.59
CA LYS A 76 20.23 -13.20 -19.14
C LYS A 76 20.34 -12.57 -20.53
N THR A 77 19.42 -12.93 -21.42
CA THR A 77 19.37 -12.39 -22.79
C THR A 77 19.13 -10.88 -22.78
N LEU A 78 18.21 -10.40 -21.95
CA LEU A 78 17.92 -8.96 -21.81
C LEU A 78 19.18 -8.19 -21.37
N PHE A 79 19.88 -8.69 -20.35
CA PHE A 79 21.05 -8.02 -19.79
C PHE A 79 22.27 -8.09 -20.69
N GLU A 80 22.47 -9.17 -21.44
CA GLU A 80 23.52 -9.24 -22.47
C GLU A 80 23.30 -8.18 -23.56
N ASN A 81 22.05 -7.95 -23.98
CA ASN A 81 21.73 -6.88 -24.92
C ASN A 81 22.01 -5.49 -24.36
N ILE A 82 21.70 -5.25 -23.08
CA ILE A 82 22.06 -4.00 -22.39
C ILE A 82 23.59 -3.84 -22.34
N ILE A 83 24.32 -4.85 -21.88
CA ILE A 83 25.78 -4.82 -21.77
C ILE A 83 26.42 -4.50 -23.13
N ASN A 84 25.96 -5.16 -24.19
CA ASN A 84 26.46 -4.93 -25.55
C ASN A 84 26.12 -3.52 -26.05
N LYS A 85 24.89 -3.04 -25.81
CA LYS A 85 24.46 -1.71 -26.24
C LYS A 85 25.27 -0.58 -25.59
N PHE A 86 25.65 -0.75 -24.32
CA PHE A 86 26.37 0.26 -23.55
C PHE A 86 27.87 -0.01 -23.37
N ASN A 87 28.43 -1.06 -23.99
CA ASN A 87 29.83 -1.46 -23.86
C ASN A 87 30.29 -1.59 -22.39
N ILE A 88 29.49 -2.23 -21.54
CA ILE A 88 29.81 -2.40 -20.11
C ILE A 88 30.93 -3.44 -19.95
N ASN A 89 32.04 -3.09 -19.29
CA ASN A 89 33.17 -4.00 -19.04
C ASN A 89 32.77 -5.21 -18.17
N LYS A 90 33.29 -6.40 -18.51
CA LYS A 90 32.81 -7.71 -18.04
C LYS A 90 33.59 -8.23 -16.83
N ASP A 91 32.84 -8.61 -15.79
CA ASP A 91 33.04 -9.83 -15.00
C ASP A 91 31.70 -10.57 -14.97
N LEU A 92 31.48 -11.47 -15.94
CA LEU A 92 30.15 -12.04 -16.26
C LEU A 92 29.65 -13.07 -15.24
N GLU A 93 30.53 -13.69 -14.44
CA GLU A 93 30.14 -14.80 -13.55
C GLU A 93 29.20 -14.37 -12.40
N ASN A 94 29.25 -13.10 -11.97
CA ASN A 94 28.38 -12.56 -10.91
C ASN A 94 27.07 -11.92 -11.39
N PHE A 95 26.71 -12.01 -12.68
CA PHE A 95 25.48 -11.39 -13.22
C PHE A 95 24.24 -12.29 -13.17
N TYR A 96 24.39 -13.62 -13.05
CA TYR A 96 23.35 -14.55 -13.48
C TYR A 96 22.67 -15.41 -12.39
N ASP A 97 22.96 -15.17 -11.11
CA ASP A 97 22.71 -16.16 -10.04
C ASP A 97 21.25 -16.47 -9.66
N ASN A 98 20.22 -15.99 -10.37
CA ASN A 98 18.84 -16.46 -10.19
C ASN A 98 17.92 -16.10 -11.39
N LEU A 99 18.36 -16.34 -12.63
CA LEU A 99 17.71 -15.79 -13.84
C LEU A 99 16.94 -16.80 -14.71
N ASN A 100 16.22 -17.76 -14.12
CA ASN A 100 15.38 -18.70 -14.87
C ASN A 100 13.96 -18.17 -15.17
N THR A 101 13.68 -16.89 -14.87
CA THR A 101 12.38 -16.29 -15.21
C THR A 101 12.33 -15.94 -16.68
N GLU A 102 11.27 -16.39 -17.35
CA GLU A 102 11.01 -16.15 -18.76
C GLU A 102 10.01 -15.01 -18.97
N TYR A 103 10.20 -14.30 -20.07
CA TYR A 103 9.47 -13.12 -20.52
C TYR A 103 9.14 -13.28 -22.00
N ALA A 104 8.07 -12.63 -22.47
CA ALA A 104 7.72 -12.61 -23.88
C ALA A 104 7.91 -11.20 -24.44
N SER A 105 8.44 -11.08 -25.65
CA SER A 105 8.56 -9.78 -26.34
C SER A 105 7.19 -9.26 -26.78
N PHE A 106 6.26 -10.17 -27.12
CA PHE A 106 4.89 -9.85 -27.45
C PHE A 106 3.94 -11.00 -27.11
N VAL A 107 2.64 -10.69 -27.03
CA VAL A 107 1.57 -11.69 -26.90
C VAL A 107 0.48 -11.43 -27.93
N LEU A 108 0.07 -12.50 -28.60
CA LEU A 108 -1.07 -12.54 -29.52
C LEU A 108 -2.20 -13.32 -28.87
N LYS A 109 -3.41 -12.78 -28.92
CA LYS A 109 -4.61 -13.42 -28.38
C LYS A 109 -5.71 -13.47 -29.43
N PHE A 110 -6.23 -14.67 -29.65
CA PHE A 110 -7.31 -14.95 -30.58
C PHE A 110 -8.48 -15.56 -29.82
N ASN A 111 -9.69 -15.08 -30.09
CA ASN A 111 -10.89 -15.53 -29.40
C ASN A 111 -12.03 -15.72 -30.40
N GLY A 112 -12.89 -16.72 -30.16
CA GLY A 112 -14.12 -16.91 -30.93
C GLY A 112 -14.42 -18.37 -31.26
N ARG A 113 -15.11 -18.61 -32.38
CA ARG A 113 -15.37 -19.96 -32.90
C ARG A 113 -14.31 -20.32 -33.93
N LEU A 114 -13.39 -21.22 -33.57
CA LEU A 114 -12.27 -21.61 -34.42
C LEU A 114 -12.70 -22.58 -35.53
N ASN A 115 -12.43 -22.23 -36.79
CA ASN A 115 -12.65 -23.13 -37.92
C ASN A 115 -11.33 -23.72 -38.44
N PHE A 116 -11.44 -24.80 -39.21
CA PHE A 116 -10.32 -25.53 -39.77
C PHE A 116 -10.42 -25.63 -41.30
N THR A 117 -9.29 -25.59 -42.02
CA THR A 117 -9.29 -25.66 -43.49
C THR A 117 -8.31 -26.66 -44.06
N ASN A 118 -8.69 -27.29 -45.18
CA ASN A 118 -7.80 -28.06 -46.04
C ASN A 118 -8.11 -27.77 -47.50
N GLU A 119 -7.13 -27.31 -48.28
CA GLU A 119 -7.20 -26.88 -49.69
C GLU A 119 -8.37 -25.93 -50.02
N ASN A 120 -9.63 -26.39 -50.03
CA ASN A 120 -10.84 -25.60 -50.27
C ASN A 120 -12.03 -25.91 -49.33
N GLU A 121 -11.90 -26.85 -48.39
CA GLU A 121 -12.96 -27.21 -47.44
C GLU A 121 -12.75 -26.53 -46.09
N ILE A 122 -13.81 -25.91 -45.55
CA ILE A 122 -13.84 -25.32 -44.21
C ILE A 122 -14.72 -26.20 -43.32
N ILE A 123 -14.16 -26.64 -42.20
CA ILE A 123 -14.86 -27.44 -41.18
C ILE A 123 -15.04 -26.59 -39.94
N LYS A 124 -16.27 -26.57 -39.43
CA LYS A 124 -16.62 -25.85 -38.22
C LYS A 124 -16.12 -26.59 -36.98
N PHE A 125 -15.82 -25.84 -35.94
CA PHE A 125 -15.37 -26.36 -34.65
C PHE A 125 -16.18 -27.56 -34.11
N ASN A 126 -17.51 -27.46 -34.19
CA ASN A 126 -18.46 -28.46 -33.69
C ASN A 126 -18.52 -29.72 -34.55
N GLU A 127 -18.02 -29.66 -35.78
CA GLU A 127 -17.99 -30.76 -36.76
C GLU A 127 -16.60 -31.44 -36.81
N PHE A 128 -15.61 -30.92 -36.08
CA PHE A 128 -14.25 -31.41 -36.12
C PHE A 128 -14.08 -32.76 -35.39
N ASN A 129 -13.62 -33.77 -36.13
CA ASN A 129 -13.23 -35.10 -35.61
C ASN A 129 -11.86 -35.51 -36.17
N SER A 130 -10.96 -35.92 -35.28
CA SER A 130 -9.58 -36.29 -35.61
C SER A 130 -9.44 -37.51 -36.53
N ASN A 131 -10.40 -38.43 -36.49
CA ASN A 131 -10.36 -39.63 -37.35
C ASN A 131 -10.54 -39.32 -38.84
N ASN A 132 -11.19 -38.20 -39.20
CA ASN A 132 -11.50 -37.84 -40.59
C ASN A 132 -10.69 -36.64 -41.11
N HIS A 133 -9.97 -35.90 -40.25
CA HIS A 133 -9.48 -34.55 -40.57
C HIS A 133 -8.00 -34.29 -40.22
N GLN A 134 -7.12 -35.28 -40.45
CA GLN A 134 -5.68 -35.17 -40.12
C GLN A 134 -4.96 -34.01 -40.85
N ASN A 135 -5.42 -33.59 -42.04
CA ASN A 135 -4.77 -32.58 -42.87
C ASN A 135 -5.34 -31.15 -42.73
N PHE A 136 -6.26 -30.90 -41.80
CA PHE A 136 -6.89 -29.60 -41.66
C PHE A 136 -6.07 -28.66 -40.77
N ASN A 137 -5.97 -27.37 -41.11
CA ASN A 137 -5.24 -26.37 -40.30
C ASN A 137 -6.21 -25.37 -39.66
N PRO A 138 -6.02 -24.99 -38.39
CA PRO A 138 -6.83 -23.96 -37.76
C PRO A 138 -6.59 -22.60 -38.45
N ILE A 139 -7.66 -21.87 -38.69
CA ILE A 139 -7.62 -20.57 -39.39
C ILE A 139 -8.18 -19.43 -38.55
N ILE A 140 -7.72 -18.22 -38.88
CA ILE A 140 -8.25 -16.97 -38.36
C ILE A 140 -9.22 -16.44 -39.42
N ASP A 141 -10.51 -16.54 -39.16
CA ASP A 141 -11.58 -16.07 -40.04
C ASP A 141 -12.43 -14.97 -39.36
N ASN A 142 -13.67 -14.80 -39.82
CA ASN A 142 -14.57 -13.79 -39.27
C ASN A 142 -15.15 -14.18 -37.90
N ASP A 143 -15.20 -15.47 -37.57
CA ASP A 143 -15.74 -15.98 -36.31
C ASP A 143 -14.64 -16.21 -35.26
N PHE A 144 -13.38 -16.35 -35.69
CA PHE A 144 -12.18 -16.44 -34.86
C PHE A 144 -11.21 -15.30 -35.15
N VAL A 145 -11.37 -14.19 -34.43
CA VAL A 145 -10.71 -12.92 -34.78
C VAL A 145 -9.52 -12.62 -33.85
N PHE A 146 -8.44 -12.09 -34.44
CA PHE A 146 -7.40 -11.42 -33.66
C PHE A 146 -7.93 -10.10 -33.11
N ASN A 147 -8.01 -10.00 -31.79
CA ASN A 147 -8.47 -8.80 -31.14
C ASN A 147 -7.29 -7.84 -30.91
N ALA A 148 -7.22 -6.75 -31.69
CA ALA A 148 -6.19 -5.70 -31.50
C ALA A 148 -6.11 -5.18 -30.06
N LYS A 149 -7.22 -5.12 -29.31
CA LYS A 149 -7.23 -4.70 -27.90
C LYS A 149 -6.54 -5.70 -26.97
N ASN A 150 -6.27 -6.91 -27.46
CA ASN A 150 -5.60 -7.98 -26.74
C ASN A 150 -4.20 -8.27 -27.31
N PHE A 151 -3.68 -7.38 -28.15
CA PHE A 151 -2.25 -7.36 -28.48
C PHE A 151 -1.48 -6.76 -27.31
N TYR A 152 -0.38 -7.42 -26.93
CA TYR A 152 0.54 -6.90 -25.94
C TYR A 152 1.95 -6.86 -26.52
N LEU A 153 2.60 -5.71 -26.37
CA LEU A 153 3.99 -5.49 -26.71
C LEU A 153 4.76 -5.16 -25.43
N SER A 154 5.86 -5.88 -25.19
CA SER A 154 6.75 -5.60 -24.06
C SER A 154 7.52 -4.31 -24.30
N THR A 155 7.61 -3.47 -23.27
CA THR A 155 8.41 -2.23 -23.32
C THR A 155 9.91 -2.49 -23.24
N ALA A 156 10.35 -3.57 -22.58
CA ALA A 156 11.77 -3.79 -22.30
C ALA A 156 12.64 -3.92 -23.57
N PRO A 157 12.29 -4.72 -24.59
CA PRO A 157 13.09 -4.79 -25.82
C PRO A 157 13.17 -3.44 -26.55
N TRP A 158 12.05 -2.73 -26.64
CA TRP A 158 11.99 -1.43 -27.30
C TRP A 158 12.79 -0.35 -26.54
N ALA A 159 12.73 -0.33 -25.22
CA ALA A 159 13.36 0.71 -24.40
C ALA A 159 14.89 0.69 -24.50
N ILE A 160 15.50 -0.49 -24.63
CA ILE A 160 16.97 -0.62 -24.79
C ILE A 160 17.47 0.17 -26.01
N ASN A 161 16.73 0.15 -27.11
CA ASN A 161 17.10 0.87 -28.33
C ASN A 161 16.80 2.37 -28.28
N ASN A 162 15.95 2.81 -27.35
CA ASN A 162 15.41 4.18 -27.31
C ASN A 162 15.80 4.96 -26.05
N ILE A 163 16.76 4.46 -25.26
CA ILE A 163 17.16 5.04 -23.97
C ILE A 163 17.56 6.54 -24.05
N GLU A 164 18.20 6.96 -25.14
CA GLU A 164 18.68 8.33 -25.31
C GLU A 164 17.51 9.33 -25.42
N ASN A 165 16.33 8.86 -25.85
CA ASN A 165 15.14 9.68 -26.11
C ASN A 165 13.95 9.34 -25.20
N ILE A 166 14.20 8.81 -23.99
CA ILE A 166 13.16 8.34 -23.03
C ILE A 166 11.97 9.30 -22.89
N LYS A 167 12.22 10.61 -22.93
CA LYS A 167 11.20 11.66 -22.80
C LYS A 167 10.10 11.52 -23.88
N SER A 168 10.41 11.73 -25.15
CA SER A 168 9.41 11.66 -26.24
C SER A 168 8.87 10.25 -26.49
N SER A 169 9.63 9.24 -26.09
CA SER A 169 9.48 7.87 -26.55
C SER A 169 8.19 7.16 -26.09
N TYR A 170 7.55 7.53 -24.97
CA TYR A 170 6.38 6.75 -24.50
C TYR A 170 5.17 6.85 -25.42
N ILE A 171 4.89 8.05 -25.93
CA ILE A 171 3.80 8.26 -26.89
C ILE A 171 4.12 7.51 -28.18
N ASP A 172 5.38 7.55 -28.62
CA ASP A 172 5.87 6.81 -29.78
C ASP A 172 5.67 5.30 -29.59
N PHE A 173 5.97 4.77 -28.40
CA PHE A 173 5.72 3.36 -28.05
C PHE A 173 4.25 2.98 -28.12
N ILE A 174 3.35 3.81 -27.54
CA ILE A 174 1.90 3.55 -27.60
C ILE A 174 1.44 3.55 -29.07
N ASN A 175 1.82 4.56 -29.84
CA ASN A 175 1.46 4.69 -31.25
C ASN A 175 1.99 3.50 -32.06
N LEU A 176 3.24 3.10 -31.82
CA LEU A 176 3.85 1.92 -32.42
C LEU A 176 3.06 0.65 -32.11
N SER A 177 2.77 0.40 -30.83
CA SER A 177 1.99 -0.77 -30.39
C SER A 177 0.60 -0.79 -31.02
N GLN A 178 -0.06 0.37 -31.14
CA GLN A 178 -1.39 0.48 -31.78
C GLN A 178 -1.33 0.26 -33.29
N ASN A 179 -0.30 0.76 -33.96
CA ASN A 179 -0.10 0.58 -35.40
C ASN A 179 0.18 -0.88 -35.74
N ILE A 180 1.06 -1.55 -34.98
CA ILE A 180 1.29 -2.99 -35.10
C ILE A 180 -0.02 -3.75 -34.88
N ALA A 181 -0.78 -3.45 -33.84
CA ALA A 181 -2.06 -4.12 -33.57
C ALA A 181 -3.06 -3.96 -34.74
N LYS A 182 -3.14 -2.77 -35.35
CA LYS A 182 -3.99 -2.51 -36.52
C LYS A 182 -3.54 -3.31 -37.74
N GLU A 183 -2.23 -3.34 -38.01
CA GLU A 183 -1.65 -4.11 -39.12
C GLU A 183 -1.94 -5.61 -38.94
N LEU A 184 -1.77 -6.15 -37.74
CA LEU A 184 -2.09 -7.54 -37.40
C LEU A 184 -3.59 -7.86 -37.55
N SER A 185 -4.49 -6.97 -37.11
CA SER A 185 -5.94 -7.16 -37.26
C SER A 185 -6.42 -7.17 -38.72
N SER A 186 -5.64 -6.66 -39.66
CA SER A 186 -5.95 -6.75 -41.10
C SER A 186 -5.70 -8.14 -41.69
N LEU A 187 -4.91 -8.99 -41.01
CA LEU A 187 -4.61 -10.35 -41.45
C LEU A 187 -5.77 -11.28 -41.13
N LYS A 188 -6.49 -11.73 -42.16
CA LYS A 188 -7.61 -12.68 -42.08
C LYS A 188 -7.47 -13.79 -43.11
N ASN A 189 -8.24 -14.87 -42.93
CA ASN A 189 -8.33 -16.03 -43.82
C ASN A 189 -6.98 -16.70 -44.05
N ILE A 190 -6.17 -16.81 -43.00
CA ILE A 190 -4.87 -17.49 -43.03
C ILE A 190 -4.76 -18.45 -41.85
N CYS A 191 -3.96 -19.50 -42.03
CA CYS A 191 -3.59 -20.43 -40.96
C CYS A 191 -2.79 -19.72 -39.86
N ILE A 192 -2.93 -20.18 -38.61
CA ILE A 192 -2.36 -19.52 -37.43
C ILE A 192 -0.82 -19.47 -37.48
N ASP A 193 -0.16 -20.52 -37.97
CA ASP A 193 1.29 -20.55 -38.22
C ASP A 193 1.76 -19.48 -39.23
N LYS A 194 1.01 -19.31 -40.34
CA LYS A 194 1.27 -18.25 -41.33
C LYS A 194 1.04 -16.87 -40.72
N PHE A 195 0.01 -16.70 -39.90
CA PHE A 195 -0.23 -15.46 -39.16
C PHE A 195 0.96 -15.14 -38.24
N TYR A 196 1.41 -16.10 -37.44
CA TYR A 196 2.51 -15.91 -36.51
C TYR A 196 3.81 -15.51 -37.24
N ASN A 197 4.13 -16.18 -38.35
CA ASN A 197 5.29 -15.82 -39.19
C ASN A 197 5.22 -14.40 -39.76
N LYS A 198 4.03 -13.95 -40.17
CA LYS A 198 3.82 -12.54 -40.58
C LYS A 198 3.94 -11.59 -39.40
N ALA A 199 3.39 -11.96 -38.25
CA ALA A 199 3.40 -11.14 -37.05
C ALA A 199 4.82 -10.87 -36.55
N ILE A 200 5.70 -11.89 -36.53
CA ILE A 200 7.12 -11.71 -36.23
C ILE A 200 7.74 -10.63 -37.12
N LYS A 201 7.59 -10.75 -38.44
CA LYS A 201 8.18 -9.80 -39.40
C LYS A 201 7.68 -8.37 -39.21
N ILE A 202 6.38 -8.21 -38.91
CA ILE A 202 5.78 -6.89 -38.64
C ILE A 202 6.38 -6.28 -37.36
N ILE A 203 6.53 -7.08 -36.30
CA ILE A 203 7.05 -6.61 -35.02
C ILE A 203 8.55 -6.32 -35.10
N GLU A 204 9.34 -7.22 -35.71
CA GLU A 204 10.79 -7.10 -35.88
C GLU A 204 11.22 -5.87 -36.70
N ARG A 205 10.32 -5.34 -37.54
CA ARG A 205 10.57 -4.12 -38.33
C ARG A 205 10.94 -2.94 -37.43
N ASP A 206 10.25 -2.82 -36.30
CA ASP A 206 10.27 -1.62 -35.46
C ASP A 206 10.69 -1.91 -34.01
N VAL A 207 10.67 -3.18 -33.58
CA VAL A 207 10.97 -3.61 -32.21
C VAL A 207 11.92 -4.82 -32.24
N PRO A 208 13.06 -4.79 -31.53
CA PRO A 208 13.93 -5.95 -31.45
C PRO A 208 13.21 -7.09 -30.72
N LEU A 209 13.23 -8.29 -31.30
CA LEU A 209 12.77 -9.49 -30.62
C LEU A 209 13.92 -10.11 -29.84
N LEU A 210 13.64 -10.47 -28.59
CA LEU A 210 14.60 -11.16 -27.74
C LEU A 210 14.21 -12.64 -27.69
N GLY A 211 15.08 -13.51 -28.21
CA GLY A 211 14.84 -14.95 -28.27
C GLY A 211 13.96 -15.39 -29.46
N ASN A 212 13.95 -16.70 -29.70
CA ASN A 212 13.30 -17.34 -30.85
C ASN A 212 12.19 -18.34 -30.47
N LYS A 213 12.08 -18.66 -29.17
CA LYS A 213 11.06 -19.56 -28.64
C LYS A 213 9.71 -18.89 -28.57
N PHE A 214 8.65 -19.67 -28.64
CA PHE A 214 7.31 -19.23 -28.31
C PHE A 214 6.55 -20.31 -27.53
N ARG A 215 5.53 -19.85 -26.79
CA ARG A 215 4.66 -20.67 -25.96
C ARG A 215 3.23 -20.51 -26.43
N ILE A 216 2.52 -21.61 -26.59
CA ILE A 216 1.12 -21.62 -27.01
C ILE A 216 0.26 -22.23 -25.93
N SER A 217 -0.84 -21.57 -25.59
CA SER A 217 -1.93 -22.16 -24.79
C SER A 217 -3.26 -22.09 -25.52
N VAL A 218 -4.05 -23.15 -25.40
CA VAL A 218 -5.41 -23.25 -25.94
C VAL A 218 -6.37 -23.52 -24.79
N ASN A 219 -7.35 -22.62 -24.63
CA ASN A 219 -8.33 -22.62 -23.56
C ASN A 219 -9.75 -22.65 -24.13
N LEU A 220 -10.70 -23.24 -23.39
CA LEU A 220 -12.13 -23.04 -23.61
C LEU A 220 -12.72 -22.13 -22.55
N THR A 221 -13.47 -21.13 -22.98
CA THR A 221 -14.08 -20.14 -22.09
C THR A 221 -15.56 -19.95 -22.37
N LYS A 222 -16.39 -20.00 -21.31
CA LYS A 222 -17.81 -19.61 -21.36
C LYS A 222 -18.00 -18.09 -21.36
N THR A 223 -17.07 -17.39 -20.71
CA THR A 223 -17.02 -15.93 -20.61
C THR A 223 -15.63 -15.48 -21.01
N MET A 224 -15.56 -14.50 -21.91
CA MET A 224 -14.30 -13.93 -22.36
C MET A 224 -13.57 -13.31 -21.16
N ASN A 225 -12.37 -13.80 -20.85
CA ASN A 225 -11.53 -13.20 -19.81
C ASN A 225 -10.80 -11.97 -20.34
N GLU A 226 -10.80 -10.89 -19.55
CA GLU A 226 -10.02 -9.69 -19.82
C GLU A 226 -8.50 -9.93 -19.66
N ASN A 227 -7.72 -9.05 -20.28
CA ASN A 227 -6.29 -9.15 -20.50
C ASN A 227 -5.48 -9.57 -19.26
N VAL A 228 -4.61 -10.58 -19.45
CA VAL A 228 -3.70 -11.08 -18.43
C VAL A 228 -2.32 -10.39 -18.50
N PHE A 229 -2.04 -9.67 -19.60
CA PHE A 229 -0.71 -9.11 -19.89
C PHE A 229 -0.69 -7.57 -19.87
N LEU A 230 0.24 -7.00 -19.09
CA LEU A 230 0.38 -5.56 -18.88
C LEU A 230 1.86 -5.19 -18.64
N ASN A 231 2.28 -4.04 -19.17
CA ASN A 231 3.54 -3.40 -18.81
C ASN A 231 3.41 -2.81 -17.39
N SER A 232 4.50 -2.26 -16.84
CA SER A 232 4.41 -1.55 -15.56
C SER A 232 3.30 -0.49 -15.60
N PHE A 233 2.47 -0.50 -14.55
CA PHE A 233 1.34 0.42 -14.37
C PHE A 233 1.78 1.88 -14.19
N TYR A 234 3.07 2.13 -13.96
CA TYR A 234 3.60 3.44 -13.60
C TYR A 234 4.24 4.19 -14.77
N ILE A 235 4.50 3.50 -15.89
CA ILE A 235 5.19 4.07 -17.06
C ILE A 235 4.46 5.30 -17.59
N GLN A 236 3.14 5.21 -17.78
CA GLN A 236 2.34 6.33 -18.30
C GLN A 236 2.43 7.57 -17.43
N GLU A 237 2.33 7.39 -16.11
CA GLU A 237 2.39 8.48 -15.14
C GLU A 237 3.77 9.13 -15.15
N LEU A 238 4.84 8.32 -15.08
CA LEU A 238 6.22 8.80 -15.13
C LEU A 238 6.53 9.54 -16.42
N ALA A 239 6.11 9.00 -17.57
CA ALA A 239 6.30 9.63 -18.87
C ALA A 239 5.54 10.97 -18.97
N ASN A 240 4.29 11.02 -18.51
CA ASN A 240 3.50 12.25 -18.49
C ASN A 240 4.16 13.32 -17.60
N ILE A 241 4.63 12.95 -16.42
CA ILE A 241 5.35 13.87 -15.53
C ILE A 241 6.62 14.36 -16.22
N LEU A 242 7.46 13.46 -16.73
CA LEU A 242 8.73 13.79 -17.39
C LEU A 242 8.56 14.70 -18.61
N ASN A 243 7.55 14.44 -19.45
CA ASN A 243 7.28 15.23 -20.65
C ASN A 243 6.91 16.67 -20.34
N ASN A 244 6.11 16.86 -19.29
CA ASN A 244 5.64 18.18 -18.90
C ASN A 244 6.59 18.89 -17.92
N TYR A 245 7.61 18.21 -17.38
CA TYR A 245 8.45 18.72 -16.28
C TYR A 245 9.31 19.94 -16.65
N GLU A 246 9.81 20.03 -17.89
CA GLU A 246 10.64 21.15 -18.32
C GLU A 246 9.84 22.44 -18.47
N GLU A 247 8.60 22.33 -18.95
CA GLU A 247 7.68 23.47 -19.14
C GLU A 247 6.95 23.81 -17.84
N ASN A 248 6.70 22.81 -17.01
CA ASN A 248 5.92 22.92 -15.79
C ASN A 248 6.72 22.34 -14.61
N LYS A 249 7.13 23.20 -13.67
CA LYS A 249 7.61 22.72 -12.38
C LYS A 249 6.44 22.15 -11.59
N PHE A 250 6.63 20.98 -10.99
CA PHE A 250 5.64 20.34 -10.14
C PHE A 250 6.10 20.37 -8.68
N PRO A 251 5.61 21.30 -7.84
CA PRO A 251 6.17 21.53 -6.51
C PRO A 251 6.23 20.28 -5.62
N MET A 252 5.23 19.40 -5.72
CA MET A 252 5.21 18.15 -4.96
C MET A 252 6.26 17.14 -5.44
N ILE A 253 6.44 17.03 -6.77
CA ILE A 253 7.48 16.18 -7.37
C ILE A 253 8.87 16.75 -7.06
N ASP A 254 9.06 18.07 -7.17
CA ASP A 254 10.31 18.75 -6.81
C ASP A 254 10.70 18.45 -5.36
N LYS A 255 9.71 18.48 -4.46
CA LYS A 255 9.91 18.16 -3.04
C LYS A 255 10.25 16.69 -2.83
N TYR A 256 9.55 15.79 -3.52
CA TYR A 256 9.81 14.35 -3.46
C TYR A 256 11.20 13.99 -4.00
N LEU A 257 11.65 14.63 -5.08
CA LEU A 257 12.94 14.41 -5.74
C LEU A 257 14.08 15.26 -5.15
N SER A 258 13.83 16.04 -4.09
CA SER A 258 14.86 16.89 -3.49
C SER A 258 15.94 16.11 -2.74
N ASN A 259 17.21 16.28 -3.12
CA ASN A 259 18.35 15.78 -2.34
C ASN A 259 18.77 16.69 -1.16
N LYS A 260 18.03 17.78 -0.90
CA LYS A 260 18.32 18.68 0.22
C LYS A 260 17.80 18.10 1.54
N ILE A 261 18.72 17.76 2.43
CA ILE A 261 18.41 17.34 3.80
C ILE A 261 18.02 18.58 4.60
N LYS A 262 16.81 18.60 5.16
CA LYS A 262 16.43 19.58 6.18
C LYS A 262 17.21 19.32 7.46
N GLN A 263 17.41 20.35 8.29
CA GLN A 263 18.02 20.18 9.60
C GLN A 263 17.30 19.08 10.40
N ARG A 264 18.03 18.03 10.78
CA ARG A 264 17.50 16.90 11.54
C ARG A 264 17.37 17.28 13.02
N ILE A 265 16.21 16.99 13.59
CA ILE A 265 15.86 17.18 14.99
C ILE A 265 15.68 15.79 15.57
N ASP A 266 16.69 15.34 16.31
CA ASP A 266 16.63 14.05 16.99
C ASP A 266 15.69 14.14 18.20
N ILE A 267 14.66 13.28 18.21
CA ILE A 267 13.58 13.34 19.18
C ILE A 267 14.02 13.06 20.62
N LYS A 268 15.15 12.37 20.81
CA LYS A 268 15.70 12.06 22.14
C LYS A 268 16.45 13.26 22.71
N THR A 269 17.20 13.97 21.88
CA THR A 269 18.08 15.05 22.35
C THR A 269 17.39 16.42 22.45
N ASN A 270 16.23 16.59 21.80
CA ASN A 270 15.52 17.88 21.73
C ASN A 270 14.15 17.87 22.46
N GLN A 271 14.00 17.05 23.50
CA GLN A 271 12.71 16.82 24.19
C GLN A 271 11.96 18.09 24.61
N LEU A 272 12.62 19.09 25.19
CA LEU A 272 11.96 20.33 25.64
C LEU A 272 11.43 21.16 24.46
N GLU A 273 12.13 21.19 23.33
CA GLU A 273 11.68 21.89 22.13
C GLU A 273 10.49 21.17 21.49
N ILE A 274 10.54 19.85 21.44
CA ILE A 274 9.47 19.01 20.91
C ILE A 274 8.23 19.12 21.78
N LEU A 275 8.38 19.14 23.11
CA LEU A 275 7.27 19.31 24.04
C LEU A 275 6.63 20.70 23.94
N GLU A 276 7.42 21.76 23.77
CA GLU A 276 6.89 23.10 23.52
C GLU A 276 6.00 23.12 22.27
N ASN A 277 6.51 22.56 21.16
CA ASN A 277 5.76 22.43 19.92
C ASN A 277 4.51 21.55 20.09
N TYR A 278 4.62 20.44 20.82
CA TYR A 278 3.50 19.54 21.09
C TYR A 278 2.30 20.27 21.72
N ILE A 279 2.57 21.19 22.66
CA ILE A 279 1.53 21.98 23.34
C ILE A 279 0.91 23.01 22.39
N ASP A 280 1.72 23.72 21.61
CA ASP A 280 1.27 24.74 20.66
C ASP A 280 0.47 24.19 19.48
N GLU A 281 0.79 22.95 19.11
CA GLU A 281 0.30 22.31 17.89
C GLU A 281 -0.80 21.28 18.16
N LEU A 282 -1.26 21.16 19.41
CA LEU A 282 -2.24 20.16 19.78
C LEU A 282 -3.50 20.26 18.90
N ALA A 283 -3.83 19.13 18.28
CA ALA A 283 -4.95 19.05 17.35
C ALA A 283 -6.28 19.38 18.03
N PRO A 284 -7.16 20.19 17.40
CA PRO A 284 -8.39 20.67 18.03
C PRO A 284 -9.43 19.57 18.26
N SER A 285 -9.40 18.50 17.48
CA SER A 285 -10.28 17.35 17.66
C SER A 285 -9.47 16.05 17.73
N SER A 286 -10.14 14.98 18.12
CA SER A 286 -9.62 13.62 18.10
C SER A 286 -10.71 12.66 17.68
N PHE A 287 -10.33 11.53 17.11
CA PHE A 287 -11.27 10.45 16.87
C PHE A 287 -11.83 9.90 18.19
N VAL A 288 -13.04 9.34 18.15
CA VAL A 288 -13.77 8.79 19.30
C VAL A 288 -13.29 7.39 19.70
N SER A 289 -11.97 7.17 19.67
CA SER A 289 -11.39 5.87 20.01
C SER A 289 -11.53 5.55 21.50
N GLN A 290 -11.63 4.26 21.82
CA GLN A 290 -11.54 3.72 23.18
C GLN A 290 -10.20 4.05 23.84
N PHE A 291 -9.12 4.14 23.06
CA PHE A 291 -7.77 4.40 23.55
C PHE A 291 -7.27 5.75 23.07
N ALA A 292 -6.65 6.53 23.97
CA ALA A 292 -6.00 7.78 23.60
C ALA A 292 -4.71 7.51 22.82
N LEU A 293 -4.36 8.43 21.91
CA LEU A 293 -3.07 8.38 21.24
C LEU A 293 -1.92 8.53 22.23
N MET A 294 -0.88 7.73 22.03
CA MET A 294 0.37 7.82 22.75
C MET A 294 1.19 9.02 22.26
N TYR A 295 2.21 9.44 23.01
CA TYR A 295 2.94 10.68 22.78
C TYR A 295 3.43 10.84 21.33
N SER A 296 4.16 9.86 20.79
CA SER A 296 4.70 9.92 19.42
C SER A 296 3.62 9.93 18.34
N GLN A 297 2.50 9.24 18.57
CA GLN A 297 1.35 9.29 17.66
C GLN A 297 0.71 10.68 17.66
N GLN A 298 0.36 11.22 18.84
CA GLN A 298 -0.28 12.54 18.94
C GLN A 298 0.65 13.65 18.43
N PHE A 299 1.97 13.54 18.66
CA PHE A 299 2.95 14.45 18.08
C PHE A 299 2.91 14.45 16.54
N ALA A 300 2.85 13.27 15.92
CA ALA A 300 2.73 13.16 14.47
C ALA A 300 1.41 13.77 13.95
N VAL A 301 0.27 13.51 14.61
CA VAL A 301 -1.02 14.14 14.26
C VAL A 301 -0.93 15.66 14.31
N ASN A 302 -0.35 16.20 15.38
CA ASN A 302 -0.19 17.65 15.57
C ASN A 302 0.60 18.27 14.42
N LYS A 303 1.74 17.67 14.06
CA LYS A 303 2.59 18.14 12.96
C LYS A 303 1.88 18.09 11.61
N ILE A 304 1.18 16.99 11.32
CA ILE A 304 0.44 16.82 10.07
C ILE A 304 -0.68 17.86 9.93
N LEU A 305 -1.47 18.06 10.99
CA LEU A 305 -2.59 19.00 10.95
C LEU A 305 -2.14 20.46 10.94
N LYS A 306 -0.90 20.77 11.36
CA LYS A 306 -0.31 22.11 11.23
C LYS A 306 0.30 22.41 9.87
N MET A 307 0.42 21.43 8.97
CA MET A 307 0.87 21.71 7.61
C MET A 307 -0.04 22.72 6.93
N ASN A 308 0.54 23.76 6.33
CA ASN A 308 -0.24 24.77 5.62
C ASN A 308 -1.01 24.11 4.47
N LYS A 309 -2.33 24.32 4.43
CA LYS A 309 -3.25 23.79 3.40
C LYS A 309 -2.83 24.15 1.97
N ASP A 310 -2.22 25.31 1.79
CA ASP A 310 -1.85 25.82 0.46
C ASP A 310 -0.42 25.45 0.04
N HIS A 311 0.36 24.82 0.93
CA HIS A 311 1.75 24.46 0.66
C HIS A 311 1.89 22.97 0.38
N ASN A 312 2.81 22.64 -0.52
CA ASN A 312 3.19 21.27 -0.79
C ASN A 312 4.08 20.71 0.33
N ASP A 313 3.73 19.58 0.95
CA ASP A 313 4.53 18.98 2.02
C ASP A 313 4.47 17.46 2.10
N ILE A 314 5.56 16.86 2.61
CA ILE A 314 5.69 15.42 2.82
C ILE A 314 6.03 15.20 4.29
N TYR A 315 5.22 14.41 4.98
CA TYR A 315 5.48 13.96 6.35
C TYR A 315 5.69 12.45 6.35
N SER A 316 6.80 12.01 6.92
CA SER A 316 7.10 10.58 7.08
C SER A 316 6.93 10.13 8.52
N ILE A 317 6.30 8.98 8.72
CA ILE A 317 6.10 8.30 10.00
C ILE A 317 6.57 6.85 9.86
N ASN A 318 7.65 6.53 10.55
CA ASN A 318 8.06 5.16 10.76
C ASN A 318 7.13 4.51 11.79
N GLY A 319 6.35 3.52 11.35
CA GLY A 319 5.40 2.79 12.19
C GLY A 319 5.74 1.30 12.22
N PRO A 320 6.54 0.84 13.22
CA PRO A 320 6.76 -0.57 13.49
C PRO A 320 5.45 -1.37 13.64
N PRO A 321 5.46 -2.71 13.60
CA PRO A 321 4.26 -3.51 13.81
C PRO A 321 3.71 -3.26 15.22
N GLY A 322 2.40 -3.31 15.42
CA GLY A 322 1.81 -3.18 16.77
C GLY A 322 1.86 -1.78 17.40
N THR A 323 2.26 -0.74 16.67
CA THR A 323 2.36 0.65 17.18
C THR A 323 1.12 1.51 16.95
N GLY A 324 -0.02 0.92 16.54
CA GLY A 324 -1.30 1.62 16.41
C GLY A 324 -1.42 2.57 15.21
N LYS A 325 -0.81 2.22 14.06
CA LYS A 325 -0.90 2.99 12.80
C LYS A 325 -2.34 3.34 12.40
N THR A 326 -3.28 2.39 12.48
CA THR A 326 -4.68 2.68 12.10
C THR A 326 -5.33 3.72 13.01
N THR A 327 -5.07 3.66 14.32
CA THR A 327 -5.56 4.66 15.28
C THR A 327 -5.04 6.05 14.93
N LEU A 328 -3.74 6.15 14.58
CA LEU A 328 -3.13 7.39 14.11
C LEU A 328 -3.84 7.94 12.86
N VAL A 329 -4.13 7.08 11.87
CA VAL A 329 -4.82 7.49 10.63
C VAL A 329 -6.25 7.98 10.92
N LYS A 330 -6.99 7.31 11.83
CA LYS A 330 -8.34 7.74 12.25
C LYS A 330 -8.33 9.16 12.81
N ASP A 331 -7.35 9.50 13.66
CA ASP A 331 -7.20 10.85 14.23
C ASP A 331 -6.77 11.91 13.18
N ILE A 332 -5.93 11.55 12.22
CA ILE A 332 -5.59 12.44 11.10
C ILE A 332 -6.85 12.78 10.29
N ILE A 333 -7.65 11.77 9.94
CA ILE A 333 -8.91 11.95 9.19
C ILE A 333 -9.88 12.81 10.00
N ALA A 334 -10.04 12.54 11.30
CA ALA A 334 -10.89 13.32 12.19
C ALA A 334 -10.47 14.80 12.22
N GLY A 335 -9.16 15.07 12.32
CA GLY A 335 -8.61 16.42 12.28
C GLY A 335 -8.86 17.14 10.96
N ILE A 336 -8.68 16.46 9.82
CA ILE A 336 -8.95 17.04 8.48
C ILE A 336 -10.44 17.38 8.32
N ILE A 337 -11.33 16.48 8.73
CA ILE A 337 -12.79 16.72 8.72
C ILE A 337 -13.13 17.94 9.60
N THR A 338 -12.58 18.02 10.82
CA THR A 338 -12.82 19.17 11.70
C THR A 338 -12.28 20.47 11.10
N GLN A 339 -11.10 20.47 10.45
CA GLN A 339 -10.59 21.66 9.77
C GLN A 339 -11.51 22.13 8.64
N ARG A 340 -12.13 21.22 7.89
CA ARG A 340 -13.14 21.58 6.89
C ARG A 340 -14.41 22.11 7.54
N ALA A 341 -14.84 21.53 8.66
CA ALA A 341 -16.01 22.02 9.42
C ALA A 341 -15.82 23.46 9.93
N ILE A 342 -14.60 23.84 10.31
CA ILE A 342 -14.26 25.23 10.66
C ILE A 342 -14.50 26.19 9.49
N GLU A 343 -14.25 25.77 8.24
CA GLU A 343 -14.56 26.59 7.07
C GLU A 343 -16.06 26.57 6.73
N ILE A 344 -16.74 25.43 6.89
CA ILE A 344 -18.21 25.34 6.73
C ILE A 344 -18.91 26.29 7.70
N SER A 345 -18.47 26.35 8.96
CA SER A 345 -19.13 27.18 9.99
C SER A 345 -18.99 28.69 9.76
N LYS A 346 -18.16 29.11 8.80
CA LYS A 346 -18.00 30.52 8.38
C LYS A 346 -18.87 30.91 7.20
N LEU A 347 -19.56 29.95 6.57
CA LEU A 347 -20.37 30.14 5.38
C LEU A 347 -21.86 30.12 5.71
N ASN A 348 -22.66 30.65 4.80
CA ASN A 348 -24.09 30.39 4.72
C ASN A 348 -24.36 29.11 3.93
N TYR A 349 -25.52 28.49 4.13
CA TYR A 349 -25.83 27.19 3.51
C TYR A 349 -25.79 27.24 1.97
N ASP A 350 -26.20 28.36 1.36
CA ASP A 350 -26.23 28.60 -0.08
C ASP A 350 -24.85 28.95 -0.67
N GLU A 351 -23.85 29.16 0.20
CA GLU A 351 -22.47 29.40 -0.21
C GLU A 351 -21.64 28.12 -0.30
N ILE A 352 -22.14 27.00 0.22
CA ILE A 352 -21.42 25.72 0.27
C ILE A 352 -21.13 25.21 -1.14
N ILE A 353 -22.13 25.23 -2.00
CA ILE A 353 -22.06 24.71 -3.37
C ILE A 353 -23.01 25.51 -4.26
N LYS A 354 -22.53 25.96 -5.42
CA LYS A 354 -23.28 26.82 -6.36
C LYS A 354 -23.29 26.24 -7.76
N LYS A 355 -24.33 26.55 -8.54
CA LYS A 355 -24.42 26.16 -9.95
C LYS A 355 -23.53 27.05 -10.80
N GLU A 356 -22.63 26.46 -11.57
CA GLU A 356 -21.72 27.15 -12.50
C GLU A 356 -21.49 26.25 -13.73
N ASP A 357 -21.66 26.78 -14.94
CA ASP A 357 -21.40 26.08 -16.21
C ASP A 357 -22.03 24.68 -16.36
N GLY A 358 -23.24 24.49 -15.83
CA GLY A 358 -23.98 23.23 -15.94
C GLY A 358 -23.59 22.14 -14.94
N ILE A 359 -22.65 22.41 -14.03
CA ILE A 359 -22.33 21.56 -12.88
C ILE A 359 -22.50 22.34 -11.57
N TYR A 360 -22.34 21.67 -10.42
CA TYR A 360 -22.31 22.33 -9.12
C TYR A 360 -20.89 22.37 -8.57
N LYS A 361 -20.42 23.56 -8.25
CA LYS A 361 -19.05 23.83 -7.81
C LYS A 361 -19.02 24.10 -6.32
N LEU A 362 -18.12 23.42 -5.62
CA LEU A 362 -17.92 23.62 -4.18
C LEU A 362 -17.22 24.96 -3.93
N ASN A 363 -17.54 25.61 -2.81
CA ASN A 363 -16.80 26.80 -2.35
C ASN A 363 -15.29 26.53 -2.27
N GLU A 364 -14.46 27.46 -2.76
CA GLU A 364 -13.00 27.32 -2.76
C GLU A 364 -12.42 27.05 -1.36
N LYS A 365 -13.01 27.63 -0.31
CA LYS A 365 -12.56 27.41 1.08
C LYS A 365 -12.73 25.95 1.53
N LEU A 366 -13.63 25.20 0.91
CA LEU A 366 -13.96 23.81 1.26
C LEU A 366 -13.17 22.78 0.44
N LYS A 367 -12.36 23.20 -0.53
CA LYS A 367 -11.46 22.33 -1.31
C LYS A 367 -10.12 22.16 -0.60
N GLY A 368 -9.35 21.11 -0.93
CA GLY A 368 -8.03 20.84 -0.36
C GLY A 368 -8.07 19.97 0.91
N TYR A 369 -9.21 19.36 1.21
CA TYR A 369 -9.40 18.39 2.30
C TYR A 369 -9.68 16.97 1.79
N GLU A 370 -9.49 16.74 0.48
CA GLU A 370 -9.71 15.43 -0.14
C GLU A 370 -8.63 14.46 0.32
N ILE A 371 -9.01 13.27 0.79
CA ILE A 371 -8.08 12.29 1.33
C ILE A 371 -8.01 11.07 0.42
N ILE A 372 -6.84 10.78 -0.10
CA ILE A 372 -6.54 9.55 -0.82
C ILE A 372 -5.84 8.58 0.13
N LEU A 373 -6.37 7.37 0.27
CA LEU A 373 -5.71 6.26 0.98
C LEU A 373 -5.09 5.31 -0.05
N SER A 374 -3.79 5.06 0.02
CA SER A 374 -3.10 4.20 -0.96
C SER A 374 -2.04 3.29 -0.36
N SER A 375 -1.76 2.20 -1.08
CA SER A 375 -0.65 1.27 -0.80
C SER A 375 -0.30 0.52 -2.09
N SER A 376 0.87 -0.11 -2.12
CA SER A 376 1.25 -1.08 -3.16
C SER A 376 0.53 -2.42 -2.99
N ASN A 377 -0.02 -2.71 -1.81
CA ASN A 377 -0.66 -3.97 -1.48
C ASN A 377 -2.20 -3.83 -1.43
N ASN A 378 -2.92 -4.57 -2.30
CA ASN A 378 -4.38 -4.58 -2.35
C ASN A 378 -5.01 -4.88 -0.97
N ASN A 379 -4.47 -5.86 -0.25
CA ASN A 379 -4.99 -6.25 1.06
C ASN A 379 -4.78 -5.14 2.09
N ALA A 380 -3.65 -4.43 2.05
CA ALA A 380 -3.38 -3.34 2.97
C ALA A 380 -4.37 -2.19 2.77
N VAL A 381 -4.58 -1.77 1.51
CA VAL A 381 -5.59 -0.74 1.18
C VAL A 381 -6.99 -1.17 1.59
N GLU A 382 -7.36 -2.42 1.33
CA GLU A 382 -8.69 -2.93 1.67
C GLU A 382 -8.91 -2.99 3.19
N ASN A 383 -7.91 -3.46 3.94
CA ASN A 383 -7.97 -3.55 5.40
C ASN A 383 -8.16 -2.18 6.04
N ILE A 384 -7.33 -1.20 5.70
CA ILE A 384 -7.45 0.14 6.28
C ILE A 384 -8.78 0.80 5.90
N SER A 385 -9.22 0.65 4.65
CA SER A 385 -10.47 1.24 4.16
C SER A 385 -11.71 0.65 4.83
N LYS A 386 -11.68 -0.65 5.15
CA LYS A 386 -12.77 -1.33 5.85
C LYS A 386 -12.71 -1.13 7.35
N GLU A 387 -11.54 -0.96 7.97
CA GLU A 387 -11.40 -0.79 9.42
C GLU A 387 -11.87 0.58 9.90
N ILE A 388 -11.57 1.65 9.15
CA ILE A 388 -11.93 3.04 9.49
C ILE A 388 -13.44 3.22 9.80
N PRO A 389 -14.38 2.76 8.94
CA PRO A 389 -15.82 2.94 9.16
C PRO A 389 -16.45 2.01 10.20
N THR A 390 -15.72 1.03 10.75
CA THR A 390 -16.30 0.04 11.68
C THR A 390 -16.45 0.58 13.10
N ASN A 391 -17.43 0.05 13.84
CA ASN A 391 -17.59 0.35 15.27
C ASN A 391 -16.45 -0.23 16.14
N ASN A 392 -15.55 -1.03 15.56
CA ASN A 392 -14.43 -1.64 16.27
C ASN A 392 -13.43 -0.56 16.73
N GLY A 393 -13.13 -0.55 18.03
CA GLY A 393 -12.19 0.39 18.65
C GLY A 393 -12.77 1.78 18.92
N ILE A 394 -14.09 1.96 18.75
CA ILE A 394 -14.82 3.16 19.19
C ILE A 394 -15.19 3.01 20.66
N ASP A 395 -15.10 4.10 21.40
CA ASP A 395 -15.58 4.19 22.77
C ASP A 395 -17.11 4.06 22.78
N SER A 396 -17.62 3.04 23.47
CA SER A 396 -19.05 2.66 23.45
C SER A 396 -19.97 3.80 23.86
N SER A 397 -19.49 4.76 24.65
CA SER A 397 -20.26 5.94 25.07
C SER A 397 -20.64 6.88 23.92
N TYR A 398 -19.95 6.81 22.77
CA TYR A 398 -20.17 7.70 21.63
C TYR A 398 -20.86 7.03 20.44
N ILE A 399 -21.05 5.71 20.45
CA ILE A 399 -21.59 4.98 19.28
C ILE A 399 -22.97 5.50 18.88
N GLN A 400 -23.82 5.84 19.87
CA GLN A 400 -25.16 6.35 19.62
C GLN A 400 -25.18 7.76 19.00
N ASP A 401 -24.11 8.53 19.18
CA ASP A 401 -23.98 9.89 18.66
C ASP A 401 -23.41 9.92 17.23
N LEU A 402 -22.96 8.77 16.69
CA LEU A 402 -22.38 8.67 15.36
C LEU A 402 -23.41 8.13 14.36
N ASP A 403 -23.88 9.02 13.47
CA ASP A 403 -24.68 8.61 12.32
C ASP A 403 -24.31 9.41 11.06
N TYR A 404 -23.14 9.13 10.49
CA TYR A 404 -22.70 9.73 9.23
C TYR A 404 -23.00 8.80 8.05
N PHE A 405 -24.28 8.68 7.67
CA PHE A 405 -24.74 7.72 6.66
C PHE A 405 -24.40 6.25 7.06
N SER A 406 -24.59 5.93 8.34
CA SER A 406 -24.17 4.67 8.97
C SER A 406 -24.81 3.42 8.34
N GLU A 407 -26.08 3.51 7.93
CA GLU A 407 -26.82 2.42 7.28
C GLU A 407 -26.19 2.04 5.93
N ILE A 408 -25.90 3.04 5.09
CA ILE A 408 -25.25 2.85 3.78
C ILE A 408 -23.84 2.29 3.97
N ALA A 409 -23.08 2.81 4.95
CA ALA A 409 -21.75 2.31 5.27
C ALA A 409 -21.77 0.86 5.76
N THR A 410 -22.74 0.50 6.60
CA THR A 410 -22.91 -0.87 7.13
C THR A 410 -23.16 -1.85 5.99
N ARG A 411 -24.02 -1.49 5.04
CA ARG A 411 -24.21 -2.29 3.82
C ARG A 411 -22.92 -2.42 3.03
N PHE A 412 -22.21 -1.31 2.80
CA PHE A 412 -20.98 -1.30 2.03
C PHE A 412 -19.91 -2.24 2.62
N LEU A 413 -19.82 -2.36 3.94
CA LEU A 413 -18.88 -3.27 4.61
C LEU A 413 -19.25 -4.75 4.60
N ASN A 414 -20.54 -5.07 4.47
CA ASN A 414 -21.07 -6.43 4.61
C ASN A 414 -21.30 -7.16 3.28
N GLN A 415 -20.81 -6.60 2.18
CA GLN A 415 -20.80 -7.28 0.88
C GLN A 415 -20.19 -8.68 1.01
N ASN A 416 -20.98 -9.71 0.69
CA ASN A 416 -20.58 -11.12 0.69
C ASN A 416 -20.14 -11.70 2.06
N LYS A 417 -20.51 -11.09 3.19
CA LYS A 417 -20.20 -11.61 4.52
C LYS A 417 -21.36 -12.37 5.15
N LYS A 418 -21.05 -13.46 5.85
CA LYS A 418 -22.00 -14.21 6.69
C LYS A 418 -22.28 -13.52 8.03
N THR A 419 -21.38 -12.65 8.49
CA THR A 419 -21.48 -11.94 9.77
C THR A 419 -21.61 -10.44 9.54
N GLU A 420 -22.59 -9.83 10.19
CA GLU A 420 -22.87 -8.40 10.08
C GLU A 420 -21.85 -7.58 10.88
N VAL A 421 -21.15 -6.69 10.19
CA VAL A 421 -20.23 -5.70 10.76
C VAL A 421 -20.90 -4.33 10.69
N LYS A 422 -21.22 -3.74 11.85
CA LYS A 422 -21.83 -2.41 11.92
C LYS A 422 -20.81 -1.29 11.67
N ALA A 423 -21.23 -0.30 10.90
CA ALA A 423 -20.46 0.91 10.62
C ALA A 423 -21.05 2.13 11.33
N TRP A 424 -20.19 3.06 11.74
CA TRP A 424 -20.61 4.34 12.32
C TRP A 424 -20.78 5.44 11.26
N GLY A 425 -20.16 5.27 10.09
CA GLY A 425 -20.31 6.24 9.01
C GLY A 425 -19.60 5.89 7.70
N LEU A 426 -20.03 6.55 6.62
CA LEU A 426 -19.49 6.42 5.28
C LEU A 426 -18.36 7.44 5.06
N ILE A 427 -17.24 7.25 5.75
CA ILE A 427 -16.08 8.15 5.62
C ILE A 427 -15.02 7.71 4.61
N CYS A 428 -15.06 6.45 4.16
CA CYS A 428 -14.14 5.90 3.17
C CYS A 428 -14.87 5.11 2.07
N GLY A 429 -14.62 5.45 0.80
CA GLY A 429 -15.03 4.66 -0.37
C GLY A 429 -13.86 3.86 -0.95
N ILE A 430 -14.11 2.64 -1.42
CA ILE A 430 -13.08 1.79 -2.06
C ILE A 430 -13.26 1.86 -3.57
N LEU A 431 -12.27 2.39 -4.29
CA LEU A 431 -12.23 2.45 -5.75
C LEU A 431 -10.99 1.69 -6.28
N GLY A 432 -10.34 2.20 -7.34
CA GLY A 432 -9.22 1.54 -7.99
C GLY A 432 -9.65 0.76 -9.23
N ASN A 433 -9.58 -0.57 -9.16
CA ASN A 433 -9.93 -1.43 -10.30
C ASN A 433 -11.43 -1.36 -10.65
N ASN A 434 -11.80 -1.88 -11.82
CA ASN A 434 -13.19 -1.84 -12.30
C ASN A 434 -14.17 -2.56 -11.36
N SER A 435 -13.76 -3.69 -10.77
CA SER A 435 -14.60 -4.44 -9.82
C SER A 435 -14.97 -3.60 -8.58
N ASN A 436 -14.00 -2.89 -8.00
CA ASN A 436 -14.23 -2.00 -6.87
C ASN A 436 -15.12 -0.82 -7.27
N LYS A 437 -14.88 -0.20 -8.44
CA LYS A 437 -15.74 0.88 -8.96
C LYS A 437 -17.19 0.43 -9.11
N SER A 438 -17.43 -0.72 -9.76
CA SER A 438 -18.77 -1.29 -9.92
C SER A 438 -19.42 -1.60 -8.58
N SER A 439 -18.67 -2.18 -7.63
CA SER A 439 -19.17 -2.43 -6.29
C SER A 439 -19.56 -1.15 -5.56
N PHE A 440 -18.73 -0.10 -5.64
CA PHE A 440 -19.01 1.19 -5.02
C PHE A 440 -20.28 1.82 -5.61
N ILE A 441 -20.45 1.81 -6.94
CA ILE A 441 -21.66 2.32 -7.59
C ILE A 441 -22.90 1.59 -7.08
N TYR A 442 -22.87 0.25 -7.07
CA TYR A 442 -24.05 -0.56 -6.78
C TYR A 442 -24.38 -0.65 -5.28
N ASN A 443 -23.38 -0.63 -4.40
CA ASN A 443 -23.58 -0.79 -2.96
C ASN A 443 -23.62 0.53 -2.19
N VAL A 444 -23.16 1.63 -2.80
CA VAL A 444 -23.13 2.96 -2.16
C VAL A 444 -23.99 3.96 -2.90
N LEU A 445 -23.80 4.15 -4.21
CA LEU A 445 -24.41 5.27 -4.92
C LEU A 445 -25.86 5.03 -5.33
N LYS A 446 -26.14 3.88 -5.97
CA LYS A 446 -27.45 3.57 -6.59
C LYS A 446 -28.35 2.76 -5.68
N ASP A 447 -29.66 2.88 -5.93
CA ASP A 447 -30.67 2.03 -5.32
C ASP A 447 -30.51 0.58 -5.77
N PHE A 448 -30.95 -0.34 -4.93
CA PHE A 448 -30.99 -1.74 -5.26
C PHE A 448 -32.29 -2.37 -4.78
N LYS A 449 -32.92 -3.13 -5.68
CA LYS A 449 -34.12 -3.91 -5.40
C LYS A 449 -33.85 -5.37 -5.70
N SER A 450 -34.06 -6.22 -4.70
CA SER A 450 -34.07 -7.67 -4.80
C SER A 450 -35.47 -8.21 -4.51
N LYS A 451 -35.69 -9.52 -4.65
CA LYS A 451 -36.96 -10.15 -4.30
C LYS A 451 -37.28 -10.06 -2.80
N GLU A 452 -36.26 -9.88 -1.94
CA GLU A 452 -36.39 -9.94 -0.48
C GLU A 452 -36.22 -8.57 0.19
N TYR A 453 -35.55 -7.62 -0.45
CA TYR A 453 -35.21 -6.31 0.12
C TYR A 453 -35.17 -5.19 -0.93
N GLU A 454 -35.62 -3.99 -0.54
CA GLU A 454 -35.46 -2.74 -1.29
C GLU A 454 -34.58 -1.77 -0.48
N PHE A 455 -33.60 -1.16 -1.13
CA PHE A 455 -32.64 -0.27 -0.48
C PHE A 455 -32.42 1.00 -1.29
N ILE A 456 -32.32 2.10 -0.56
CA ILE A 456 -32.09 3.45 -1.09
C ILE A 456 -30.57 3.73 -1.07
N GLY A 457 -29.99 3.93 -2.25
CA GLY A 457 -28.60 4.35 -2.40
C GLY A 457 -28.37 5.79 -1.95
N LEU A 458 -27.10 6.17 -1.77
CA LEU A 458 -26.71 7.49 -1.28
C LEU A 458 -27.30 8.64 -2.10
N ILE A 459 -27.40 8.49 -3.42
CA ILE A 459 -27.97 9.51 -4.30
C ILE A 459 -29.42 9.81 -3.92
N ASN A 460 -30.26 8.77 -3.81
CA ASN A 460 -31.67 8.94 -3.48
C ASN A 460 -31.89 9.22 -2.00
N TYR A 461 -31.03 8.71 -1.11
CA TYR A 461 -31.04 9.08 0.31
C TYR A 461 -30.87 10.59 0.47
N ILE A 462 -29.87 11.19 -0.19
CA ILE A 462 -29.64 12.63 -0.15
C ILE A 462 -30.84 13.39 -0.72
N LYS A 463 -31.37 12.98 -1.89
CA LYS A 463 -32.54 13.63 -2.50
C LYS A 463 -33.76 13.64 -1.59
N SER A 464 -34.05 12.53 -0.93
CA SER A 464 -35.26 12.34 -0.13
C SER A 464 -35.18 12.97 1.26
N ASN A 465 -33.97 13.19 1.80
CA ASN A 465 -33.76 13.71 3.16
C ASN A 465 -33.34 15.19 3.18
N LYS A 466 -34.16 16.07 2.61
CA LYS A 466 -33.87 17.52 2.57
C LYS A 466 -33.92 18.13 3.97
N LEU A 467 -32.89 18.90 4.32
CA LEU A 467 -32.88 19.76 5.52
C LEU A 467 -33.02 21.24 5.14
N THR A 468 -33.36 22.07 6.13
CA THR A 468 -33.60 23.51 5.94
C THR A 468 -32.36 24.34 6.27
N SER A 469 -32.42 25.65 5.99
CA SER A 469 -31.41 26.61 6.43
C SER A 469 -31.36 26.76 7.96
N LYS A 470 -32.49 26.55 8.66
CA LYS A 470 -32.55 26.59 10.13
C LYS A 470 -31.77 25.43 10.75
N ASP A 471 -31.91 24.23 10.18
CA ASP A 471 -31.16 23.05 10.63
C ASP A 471 -29.65 23.27 10.47
N PHE A 472 -29.24 23.88 9.36
CA PHE A 472 -27.84 24.24 9.11
C PHE A 472 -27.30 25.26 10.13
N GLU A 473 -28.04 26.33 10.41
CA GLU A 473 -27.62 27.31 11.41
C GLU A 473 -27.57 26.73 12.83
N GLN A 474 -28.49 25.81 13.18
CA GLN A 474 -28.41 25.09 14.47
C GLN A 474 -27.14 24.23 14.55
N ALA A 475 -26.87 23.40 13.54
CA ALA A 475 -25.67 22.57 13.52
C ALA A 475 -24.36 23.40 13.57
N LYS A 476 -24.37 24.57 12.91
CA LYS A 476 -23.28 25.54 12.94
C LYS A 476 -23.08 26.15 14.33
N ASN A 477 -24.17 26.46 15.04
CA ASN A 477 -24.11 26.95 16.43
C ASN A 477 -23.54 25.88 17.38
N ASP A 478 -24.04 24.65 17.30
CA ASP A 478 -23.56 23.52 18.11
C ASP A 478 -22.06 23.29 17.90
N PHE A 479 -21.62 23.28 16.65
CA PHE A 479 -20.21 23.13 16.30
C PHE A 479 -19.35 24.28 16.85
N ASN A 480 -19.79 25.53 16.68
CA ASN A 480 -19.06 26.70 17.17
C ASN A 480 -18.98 26.73 18.71
N GLN A 481 -20.01 26.24 19.41
CA GLN A 481 -19.98 26.09 20.86
C GLN A 481 -18.95 25.04 21.29
N ALA A 482 -18.95 23.87 20.66
CA ALA A 482 -17.94 22.83 20.91
C ALA A 482 -16.51 23.33 20.61
N LEU A 483 -16.32 24.08 19.52
CA LEU A 483 -15.03 24.64 19.14
C LEU A 483 -14.52 25.67 20.17
N ARG A 484 -15.39 26.56 20.64
CA ARG A 484 -15.07 27.52 21.72
C ARG A 484 -14.67 26.79 23.01
N ARG A 485 -15.39 25.72 23.36
CA ARG A 485 -15.07 24.90 24.54
C ARG A 485 -13.66 24.32 24.45
N VAL A 486 -13.31 23.70 23.31
CA VAL A 486 -11.96 23.17 23.07
C VAL A 486 -10.91 24.27 23.18
N ASN A 487 -11.09 25.40 22.49
CA ASN A 487 -10.11 26.49 22.51
C ASN A 487 -9.85 27.02 23.93
N ASN A 488 -10.91 27.20 24.73
CA ASN A 488 -10.79 27.61 26.13
C ASN A 488 -10.00 26.61 26.99
N LEU A 489 -10.17 25.30 26.74
CA LEU A 489 -9.44 24.25 27.46
C LEU A 489 -7.98 24.17 27.00
N LEU A 490 -7.70 24.35 25.71
CA LEU A 490 -6.33 24.43 25.18
C LEU A 490 -5.57 25.64 25.73
N ASP A 491 -6.23 26.80 25.84
CA ASP A 491 -5.61 28.02 26.39
C ASP A 491 -5.16 27.86 27.84
N LYS A 492 -5.85 27.04 28.65
CA LYS A 492 -5.43 26.73 30.03
C LYS A 492 -4.05 26.05 30.09
N ASN A 493 -3.72 25.22 29.09
CA ASN A 493 -2.45 24.49 29.01
C ASN A 493 -1.28 25.37 28.53
N LYS A 494 -1.53 26.57 27.98
CA LYS A 494 -0.46 27.50 27.58
C LYS A 494 0.41 27.97 28.76
N LYS A 495 -0.03 27.82 30.00
CA LYS A 495 0.80 28.09 31.19
C LYS A 495 2.04 27.19 31.25
N GLU A 496 1.93 25.92 30.83
CA GLU A 496 3.07 24.99 30.81
C GLU A 496 4.15 25.42 29.82
N LYS A 497 3.76 26.03 28.68
CA LYS A 497 4.70 26.59 27.70
C LYS A 497 5.62 27.63 28.31
N HIS A 498 5.08 28.58 29.07
CA HIS A 498 5.90 29.62 29.72
C HIS A 498 6.91 29.01 30.70
N ILE A 499 6.55 27.89 31.34
CA ILE A 499 7.45 27.15 32.22
C ILE A 499 8.57 26.49 31.38
N ILE A 500 8.22 25.81 30.29
CA ILE A 500 9.19 25.17 29.37
C ILE A 500 10.18 26.20 28.82
N GLN A 501 9.72 27.38 28.38
CA GLN A 501 10.58 28.45 27.87
C GLN A 501 11.60 28.93 28.92
N LYS A 502 11.17 29.12 30.16
CA LYS A 502 12.06 29.49 31.28
C LYS A 502 13.13 28.42 31.51
N VAL A 503 12.75 27.14 31.46
CA VAL A 503 13.67 26.00 31.64
C VAL A 503 14.66 25.89 30.47
N LYS A 504 14.21 26.09 29.22
CA LYS A 504 15.09 26.10 28.03
C LYS A 504 16.16 27.19 28.12
N ILE A 505 15.77 28.42 28.49
CA ILE A 505 16.71 29.54 28.67
C ILE A 505 17.75 29.19 29.74
N TYR A 506 17.30 28.65 30.88
CA TYR A 506 18.20 28.22 31.95
C TYR A 506 19.22 27.16 31.49
N ASN A 507 18.78 26.11 30.78
CA ASN A 507 19.66 25.06 30.27
C ASN A 507 20.66 25.58 29.22
N LYS A 508 20.22 26.48 28.33
CA LYS A 508 21.11 27.11 27.33
C LYS A 508 22.22 27.91 28.01
N LEU A 509 21.89 28.70 29.04
CA LEU A 509 22.84 29.48 29.82
C LEU A 509 23.80 28.60 30.63
N LYS A 510 23.32 27.47 31.16
CA LYS A 510 24.16 26.52 31.91
C LYS A 510 25.24 25.86 31.02
N ASN A 511 24.96 25.68 29.74
CA ASN A 511 25.82 24.92 28.81
C ASN A 511 26.80 25.79 27.98
N SER A 512 26.72 27.12 28.02
CA SER A 512 27.58 28.00 27.20
C SER A 512 28.85 28.43 27.95
N GLY A 513 29.99 27.80 27.60
CA GLY A 513 31.23 27.79 28.38
C GLY A 513 32.20 28.99 28.29
N SER A 514 31.96 30.07 27.53
CA SER A 514 32.87 31.24 27.56
C SER A 514 32.16 32.55 27.17
N LEU A 515 32.65 33.68 27.73
CA LEU A 515 32.10 35.06 27.73
C LEU A 515 30.66 35.23 28.28
N ILE A 516 29.76 34.32 27.91
CA ILE A 516 28.45 34.11 28.51
C ILE A 516 28.56 33.73 29.98
N ASN A 517 29.65 33.13 30.46
CA ASN A 517 29.80 32.90 31.90
C ASN A 517 29.88 34.21 32.70
N THR A 518 30.52 35.26 32.18
CA THR A 518 30.59 36.58 32.82
C THR A 518 29.26 37.31 32.69
N ILE A 519 28.60 37.24 31.53
CA ILE A 519 27.25 37.82 31.33
C ILE A 519 26.17 37.06 32.11
N THR A 520 26.29 35.73 32.26
CA THR A 520 25.40 34.87 33.05
C THR A 520 25.68 35.04 34.54
N TYR A 521 26.93 35.27 34.94
CA TYR A 521 27.27 35.66 36.28
C TYR A 521 26.70 37.05 36.61
N LEU A 522 26.82 38.03 35.70
CA LEU A 522 26.23 39.36 35.83
C LEU A 522 24.69 39.35 35.76
N TYR A 523 24.08 38.54 34.90
CA TYR A 523 22.63 38.36 34.81
C TYR A 523 22.11 37.58 36.02
N LYS A 524 22.83 36.57 36.52
CA LYS A 524 22.55 35.91 37.80
C LYS A 524 22.70 36.88 38.95
N LEU A 525 23.72 37.75 38.98
CA LEU A 525 23.91 38.78 40.00
C LEU A 525 22.84 39.86 39.95
N LEU A 526 22.44 40.31 38.76
CA LEU A 526 21.39 41.30 38.53
C LEU A 526 20.01 40.71 38.82
N SER A 527 19.71 39.48 38.40
CA SER A 527 18.47 38.77 38.77
C SER A 527 18.47 38.33 40.24
N TYR A 528 19.62 38.00 40.86
CA TYR A 528 19.73 37.85 42.32
C TYR A 528 19.50 39.17 43.06
N ARG A 529 20.04 40.30 42.56
CA ARG A 529 19.88 41.63 43.16
C ARG A 529 18.47 42.20 42.95
N LEU A 530 17.83 41.95 41.82
CA LEU A 530 16.50 42.48 41.46
C LEU A 530 15.34 41.53 41.84
N MET A 531 15.56 40.21 41.89
CA MET A 531 14.50 39.20 42.13
C MET A 531 14.79 38.23 43.30
N GLY A 532 15.97 38.26 43.93
CA GLY A 532 16.32 37.52 45.14
C GLY A 532 16.70 36.03 44.97
N LYS A 533 17.15 35.38 46.06
CA LYS A 533 17.53 33.95 46.18
C LYS A 533 16.44 32.95 45.71
N ASN A 534 15.21 33.41 45.50
CA ASN A 534 14.06 32.56 45.18
C ASN A 534 14.00 32.14 43.70
N TYR A 535 14.70 32.82 42.78
CA TYR A 535 14.59 32.52 41.34
C TYR A 535 15.13 31.13 40.97
N VAL A 536 16.31 30.74 41.45
CA VAL A 536 16.90 29.41 41.17
C VAL A 536 16.02 28.30 41.76
N LYS A 537 15.58 28.45 43.01
CA LYS A 537 14.62 27.54 43.64
C LYS A 537 13.31 27.43 42.86
N ASN A 538 12.85 28.51 42.23
CA ASN A 538 11.65 28.50 41.39
C ASN A 538 11.88 27.74 40.07
N ILE A 539 13.03 27.91 39.42
CA ILE A 539 13.40 27.14 38.22
C ILE A 539 13.57 25.65 38.54
N GLU A 540 14.17 25.29 39.67
CA GLU A 540 14.28 23.89 40.11
C GLU A 540 12.89 23.27 40.36
N LYS A 541 11.97 24.02 40.98
CA LYS A 541 10.56 23.61 41.11
C LYS A 541 9.89 23.41 39.75
N HIS A 542 10.11 24.31 38.80
CA HIS A 542 9.61 24.17 37.44
C HIS A 542 10.16 22.93 36.74
N ILE A 543 11.46 22.65 36.85
CA ILE A 543 12.08 21.43 36.31
C ILE A 543 11.45 20.20 36.94
N SER A 544 11.31 20.18 38.28
CA SER A 544 10.67 19.08 39.00
C SER A 544 9.22 18.87 38.54
N PHE A 545 8.45 19.94 38.38
CA PHE A 545 7.08 19.89 37.86
C PHE A 545 7.03 19.31 36.44
N LEU A 546 7.86 19.80 35.53
CA LEU A 546 7.91 19.28 34.16
C LEU A 546 8.33 17.81 34.12
N ASN A 547 9.32 17.43 34.94
CA ASN A 547 9.77 16.05 35.06
C ASN A 547 8.65 15.13 35.54
N GLN A 548 7.87 15.55 36.54
CA GLN A 548 6.75 14.76 37.07
C GLN A 548 5.57 14.70 36.10
N LYS A 549 5.22 15.83 35.46
CA LYS A 549 4.06 15.92 34.56
C LYS A 549 4.30 15.28 33.20
N PHE A 550 5.50 15.44 32.65
CA PHE A 550 5.85 15.02 31.29
C PHE A 550 6.86 13.88 31.21
N TYR A 551 7.23 13.28 32.35
CA TYR A 551 8.15 12.14 32.42
C TYR A 551 9.50 12.38 31.70
N LEU A 552 10.01 13.61 31.70
CA LEU A 552 11.24 13.97 30.96
C LEU A 552 12.49 13.20 31.42
N HIS A 553 12.44 12.53 32.57
CA HIS A 553 13.51 11.70 33.12
C HIS A 553 13.36 10.20 32.77
N ASP A 554 12.18 9.78 32.28
CA ASP A 554 11.89 8.41 31.86
C ASP A 554 11.22 8.41 30.48
N GLU A 555 12.04 8.12 29.47
CA GLU A 555 11.61 8.04 28.08
C GLU A 555 10.49 7.02 27.87
N ALA A 556 10.48 5.91 28.61
CA ALA A 556 9.46 4.88 28.46
C ALA A 556 8.09 5.36 28.93
N SER A 557 8.01 6.00 30.11
CA SER A 557 6.76 6.59 30.61
C SER A 557 6.31 7.78 29.77
N MET A 558 7.23 8.61 29.28
CA MET A 558 6.91 9.72 28.37
C MET A 558 6.24 9.20 27.09
N GLU A 559 6.83 8.21 26.43
CA GLU A 559 6.27 7.63 25.20
C GLU A 559 4.93 6.93 25.43
N LYS A 560 4.73 6.31 26.60
CA LYS A 560 3.46 5.68 26.97
C LYS A 560 2.38 6.65 27.41
N SER A 561 2.73 7.91 27.61
CA SER A 561 1.77 8.91 28.07
C SER A 561 0.87 9.39 26.94
N SER A 562 -0.31 9.90 27.34
CA SER A 562 -1.23 10.63 26.48
C SER A 562 -1.48 11.98 27.14
N PHE A 563 -0.49 12.88 27.08
CA PHE A 563 -0.54 14.18 27.76
C PHE A 563 -1.83 14.93 27.45
N PHE A 564 -2.47 15.42 28.51
CA PHE A 564 -3.74 16.14 28.46
C PHE A 564 -4.94 15.33 27.93
N MET A 565 -4.78 14.04 27.65
CA MET A 565 -5.87 13.17 27.22
C MET A 565 -6.32 12.25 28.33
N VAL A 566 -5.36 11.65 29.03
CA VAL A 566 -5.61 10.76 30.17
C VAL A 566 -4.86 11.29 31.39
N GLU A 567 -5.57 11.38 32.52
CA GLU A 567 -5.00 11.76 33.81
C GLU A 567 -5.50 10.78 34.86
N ASN A 568 -4.59 10.19 35.65
CA ASN A 568 -4.91 9.16 36.64
C ASN A 568 -5.73 7.96 36.10
N GLY A 569 -5.55 7.63 34.82
CA GLY A 569 -6.27 6.54 34.15
C GLY A 569 -7.65 6.94 33.60
N GLU A 570 -8.09 8.17 33.79
CA GLU A 570 -9.37 8.67 33.30
C GLU A 570 -9.22 9.64 32.12
N THR A 571 -10.19 9.59 31.19
CA THR A 571 -10.27 10.54 30.08
C THR A 571 -10.57 11.95 30.59
N THR A 572 -9.65 12.87 30.32
CA THR A 572 -9.74 14.29 30.71
C THR A 572 -10.91 15.03 30.05
N GLU A 573 -11.28 16.19 30.61
CA GLU A 573 -12.29 17.07 30.00
C GLU A 573 -11.88 17.54 28.60
N LEU A 574 -10.59 17.85 28.38
CA LEU A 574 -10.09 18.25 27.07
C LEU A 574 -10.28 17.13 26.04
N SER A 575 -9.94 15.88 26.38
CA SER A 575 -10.16 14.76 25.45
C SER A 575 -11.64 14.56 25.12
N LYS A 576 -12.53 14.63 26.12
CA LYS A 576 -13.99 14.57 25.90
C LYS A 576 -14.48 15.68 24.98
N ALA A 577 -14.01 16.92 25.18
CA ALA A 577 -14.36 18.06 24.34
C ALA A 577 -13.83 17.93 22.90
N ARG A 578 -12.62 17.38 22.71
CA ARG A 578 -12.04 17.10 21.38
C ARG A 578 -12.82 16.04 20.60
N LYS A 579 -13.29 14.99 21.30
CA LYS A 579 -14.17 13.93 20.75
C LYS A 579 -15.54 14.50 20.35
N ASP A 580 -16.17 15.28 21.23
CA ASP A 580 -17.45 15.95 20.96
C ASP A 580 -17.35 16.91 19.76
N LEU A 581 -16.27 17.69 19.67
CA LEU A 581 -16.04 18.57 18.51
C LEU A 581 -15.99 17.80 17.18
N PHE A 582 -15.40 16.60 17.16
CA PHE A 582 -15.39 15.76 15.96
C PHE A 582 -16.81 15.29 15.58
N ILE A 583 -17.62 14.86 16.55
CA ILE A 583 -19.02 14.46 16.32
C ILE A 583 -19.82 15.64 15.75
N LYS A 584 -19.69 16.83 16.34
CA LYS A 584 -20.35 18.05 15.82
C LYS A 584 -19.84 18.43 14.43
N ALA A 585 -18.56 18.18 14.12
CA ALA A 585 -18.01 18.38 12.78
C ALA A 585 -18.67 17.45 11.75
N LEU A 586 -18.85 16.16 12.07
CA LEU A 586 -19.56 15.21 11.19
C LEU A 586 -21.02 15.62 10.97
N ASN A 587 -21.71 16.00 12.04
CA ASN A 587 -23.09 16.47 11.94
C ASN A 587 -23.21 17.71 11.06
N LEU A 588 -22.33 18.70 11.25
CA LEU A 588 -22.32 19.91 10.41
C LEU A 588 -22.09 19.58 8.93
N HIS A 589 -21.22 18.61 8.60
CA HIS A 589 -21.07 18.15 7.22
C HIS A 589 -22.34 17.49 6.68
N LYS A 590 -22.94 16.56 7.44
CA LYS A 590 -24.17 15.86 7.02
C LYS A 590 -25.28 16.87 6.75
N VAL A 591 -25.48 17.82 7.65
CA VAL A 591 -26.48 18.88 7.48
C VAL A 591 -26.15 19.78 6.29
N ALA A 592 -24.89 20.18 6.08
CA ALA A 592 -24.49 20.95 4.90
C ALA A 592 -24.83 20.26 3.57
N ILE A 593 -24.67 18.93 3.52
CA ILE A 593 -25.02 18.10 2.36
C ILE A 593 -26.53 18.07 2.16
N LEU A 594 -27.29 17.77 3.22
CA LEU A 594 -28.75 17.60 3.14
C LEU A 594 -29.51 18.92 2.95
N SER A 595 -28.96 20.06 3.41
CA SER A 595 -29.51 21.39 3.11
C SER A 595 -29.23 21.83 1.67
N ASN A 596 -28.26 21.21 0.98
CA ASN A 596 -27.93 21.42 -0.44
C ASN A 596 -28.15 20.15 -1.28
N ASN A 597 -29.12 19.32 -0.87
CA ASN A 597 -29.28 17.95 -1.32
C ASN A 597 -29.30 17.75 -2.85
N LEU A 598 -30.08 18.56 -3.58
CA LEU A 598 -30.22 18.41 -5.03
C LEU A 598 -28.91 18.64 -5.77
N TYR A 599 -28.07 19.57 -5.29
CA TYR A 599 -26.79 19.92 -5.92
C TYR A 599 -25.78 18.79 -5.78
N PHE A 600 -25.67 18.22 -4.57
CA PHE A 600 -24.81 17.07 -4.31
C PHE A 600 -25.30 15.81 -5.04
N ALA A 601 -26.61 15.54 -5.02
CA ALA A 601 -27.18 14.37 -5.68
C ALA A 601 -26.93 14.39 -7.20
N GLN A 602 -27.12 15.53 -7.87
CA GLN A 602 -26.88 15.64 -9.31
C GLN A 602 -25.40 15.45 -9.67
N ASN A 603 -24.47 15.98 -8.88
CA ASN A 603 -23.04 15.71 -9.09
C ASN A 603 -22.70 14.22 -8.90
N LEU A 604 -23.30 13.54 -7.91
CA LEU A 604 -23.10 12.11 -7.70
C LEU A 604 -23.67 11.25 -8.83
N GLU A 605 -24.78 11.66 -9.46
CA GLU A 605 -25.31 10.98 -10.66
C GLU A 605 -24.32 11.06 -11.82
N VAL A 606 -23.77 12.25 -12.09
CA VAL A 606 -22.76 12.42 -13.13
C VAL A 606 -21.50 11.63 -12.80
N LEU A 607 -21.06 11.61 -11.53
CA LEU A 607 -19.94 10.78 -11.09
C LEU A 607 -20.22 9.30 -11.32
N SER A 608 -21.42 8.83 -10.96
CA SER A 608 -21.82 7.44 -11.17
C SER A 608 -21.71 7.04 -12.65
N ASP A 609 -22.15 7.91 -13.56
CA ASP A 609 -22.05 7.67 -15.01
C ASP A 609 -20.59 7.67 -15.51
N ILE A 610 -19.75 8.56 -14.97
CA ILE A 610 -18.31 8.59 -15.26
C ILE A 610 -17.65 7.28 -14.81
N LEU A 611 -17.94 6.82 -13.59
CA LEU A 611 -17.35 5.61 -13.02
C LEU A 611 -17.83 4.33 -13.72
N GLU A 612 -19.10 4.29 -14.16
CA GLU A 612 -19.72 3.11 -14.78
C GLU A 612 -19.35 2.96 -16.26
N ASN A 613 -19.44 4.06 -17.02
CA ASN A 613 -19.40 4.01 -18.48
C ASN A 613 -18.22 4.78 -19.08
N ASN A 614 -17.33 5.37 -18.26
CA ASN A 614 -16.40 6.41 -18.71
C ASN A 614 -17.12 7.50 -19.54
N ASN A 615 -18.39 7.78 -19.20
CA ASN A 615 -19.21 8.71 -19.96
C ASN A 615 -19.00 10.12 -19.44
N TYR A 616 -18.09 10.84 -20.08
CA TYR A 616 -17.71 12.20 -19.69
C TYR A 616 -18.68 13.28 -20.15
N ARG A 617 -19.74 12.98 -20.91
CA ARG A 617 -20.71 13.97 -21.43
C ARG A 617 -20.08 15.28 -21.97
N ASN A 618 -18.94 15.21 -22.69
CA ASN A 618 -18.15 16.36 -23.16
C ASN A 618 -17.72 17.36 -22.06
N LEU A 619 -17.58 16.91 -20.81
CA LEU A 619 -17.08 17.73 -19.70
C LEU A 619 -15.58 18.01 -19.86
N SER A 620 -15.16 19.22 -19.52
CA SER A 620 -13.74 19.56 -19.40
C SER A 620 -13.13 18.93 -18.14
N GLU A 621 -11.80 18.78 -18.12
CA GLU A 621 -11.06 18.24 -16.95
C GLU A 621 -11.40 18.99 -15.66
N ASN A 622 -11.48 20.32 -15.72
CA ASN A 622 -11.87 21.15 -14.56
C ASN A 622 -13.24 20.77 -14.00
N LYS A 623 -14.22 20.46 -14.87
CA LYS A 623 -15.56 20.04 -14.43
C LYS A 623 -15.54 18.66 -13.78
N ILE A 624 -14.72 17.74 -14.32
CA ILE A 624 -14.52 16.40 -13.72
C ILE A 624 -13.93 16.55 -12.32
N VAL A 625 -12.94 17.42 -12.13
CA VAL A 625 -12.36 17.69 -10.82
C VAL A 625 -13.43 18.16 -9.83
N GLU A 626 -14.29 19.12 -10.18
CA GLU A 626 -15.34 19.62 -9.26
C GLU A 626 -16.37 18.53 -8.87
N ILE A 627 -16.65 17.60 -9.76
CA ILE A 627 -17.50 16.43 -9.46
C ILE A 627 -16.80 15.54 -8.43
N TRP A 628 -15.51 15.26 -8.59
CA TRP A 628 -14.72 14.55 -7.58
C TRP A 628 -14.67 15.30 -6.25
N LYS A 629 -14.52 16.64 -6.27
CA LYS A 629 -14.57 17.47 -5.03
C LYS A 629 -15.89 17.29 -4.28
N SER A 630 -16.99 17.17 -5.01
CA SER A 630 -18.31 16.92 -4.42
C SER A 630 -18.38 15.54 -3.76
N LEU A 631 -17.81 14.51 -4.39
CA LEU A 631 -17.65 13.20 -3.75
C LEU A 631 -16.86 13.31 -2.46
N PHE A 632 -15.67 13.94 -2.48
CA PHE A 632 -14.84 14.09 -1.30
C PHE A 632 -15.46 14.95 -0.20
N PHE A 633 -16.42 15.83 -0.54
CA PHE A 633 -17.20 16.54 0.46
C PHE A 633 -18.12 15.59 1.24
N ILE A 634 -18.77 14.65 0.55
CA ILE A 634 -19.72 13.67 1.11
C ILE A 634 -19.00 12.48 1.75
N ILE A 635 -17.94 11.98 1.12
CA ILE A 635 -17.13 10.85 1.56
C ILE A 635 -15.68 11.35 1.64
N PRO A 636 -15.22 11.80 2.83
CA PRO A 636 -13.94 12.48 3.01
C PRO A 636 -12.71 11.76 2.45
N SER A 637 -12.73 10.43 2.40
CA SER A 637 -11.62 9.63 1.90
C SER A 637 -12.01 8.60 0.85
N ILE A 638 -11.11 8.37 -0.10
CA ILE A 638 -11.23 7.34 -1.15
C ILE A 638 -9.95 6.54 -1.19
N SER A 639 -10.07 5.22 -1.36
CA SER A 639 -8.92 4.33 -1.44
C SER A 639 -8.71 3.73 -2.82
N SER A 640 -7.43 3.57 -3.18
CA SER A 640 -6.99 2.91 -4.41
C SER A 640 -5.55 2.44 -4.24
N THR A 641 -5.17 1.34 -4.89
CA THR A 641 -3.77 0.94 -4.97
C THR A 641 -3.00 1.76 -5.98
N TYR A 642 -1.69 1.86 -5.80
CA TYR A 642 -0.83 2.59 -6.73
C TYR A 642 -0.97 2.09 -8.17
N ALA A 643 -1.05 0.78 -8.38
CA ALA A 643 -1.20 0.18 -9.71
C ALA A 643 -2.52 0.56 -10.40
N SER A 644 -3.59 0.84 -9.64
CA SER A 644 -4.89 1.28 -10.18
C SER A 644 -5.05 2.80 -10.17
N PHE A 645 -4.05 3.54 -9.69
CA PHE A 645 -4.19 4.97 -9.43
C PHE A 645 -4.32 5.77 -10.72
N GLY A 646 -3.42 5.53 -11.68
CA GLY A 646 -3.43 6.21 -12.98
C GLY A 646 -4.72 5.98 -13.76
N SER A 647 -5.29 4.77 -13.73
CA SER A 647 -6.56 4.47 -14.41
C SER A 647 -7.80 4.97 -13.65
N CYS A 648 -7.74 5.05 -12.31
CA CYS A 648 -8.83 5.57 -11.50
C CYS A 648 -8.94 7.11 -11.57
N PHE A 649 -7.81 7.81 -11.69
CA PHE A 649 -7.72 9.26 -11.63
C PHE A 649 -7.02 9.88 -12.85
N LYS A 650 -7.16 9.25 -14.03
CA LYS A 650 -6.48 9.67 -15.27
C LYS A 650 -6.75 11.13 -15.64
N ASP A 651 -7.97 11.62 -15.38
CA ASP A 651 -8.44 12.96 -15.76
C ASP A 651 -8.14 14.01 -14.66
N ILE A 652 -7.37 13.65 -13.64
CA ILE A 652 -7.02 14.51 -12.52
C ILE A 652 -5.56 14.95 -12.66
N GLY A 653 -5.35 16.25 -12.79
CA GLY A 653 -4.03 16.87 -12.91
C GLY A 653 -3.27 17.03 -11.59
N HIS A 654 -2.13 17.73 -11.66
CA HIS A 654 -1.28 18.00 -10.49
C HIS A 654 -1.98 18.81 -9.39
N ASN A 655 -1.63 18.55 -8.12
CA ASN A 655 -2.10 19.30 -6.94
C ASN A 655 -3.64 19.44 -6.78
N GLN A 656 -4.42 18.56 -7.41
CA GLN A 656 -5.88 18.60 -7.36
C GLN A 656 -6.49 17.97 -6.10
N PHE A 657 -5.76 17.16 -5.34
CA PHE A 657 -6.23 16.58 -4.07
C PHE A 657 -5.47 17.14 -2.87
N GLY A 658 -6.13 17.22 -1.71
CA GLY A 658 -5.53 17.74 -0.48
C GLY A 658 -4.43 16.84 0.08
N TYR A 659 -4.76 15.58 0.34
CA TYR A 659 -3.93 14.65 1.12
C TYR A 659 -3.80 13.29 0.43
N LEU A 660 -2.59 12.77 0.39
CA LEU A 660 -2.27 11.34 0.24
C LEU A 660 -1.90 10.79 1.62
N ILE A 661 -2.52 9.68 2.02
CA ILE A 661 -2.06 8.86 3.15
C ILE A 661 -1.65 7.51 2.56
N SER A 662 -0.35 7.26 2.55
CA SER A 662 0.22 5.97 2.17
C SER A 662 0.37 5.08 3.39
N ASP A 663 -0.13 3.86 3.32
CA ASP A 663 0.15 2.82 4.32
C ASP A 663 1.07 1.73 3.74
N GLU A 664 1.79 1.05 4.63
CA GLU A 664 2.77 0.00 4.28
C GLU A 664 3.80 0.46 3.23
N SER A 665 4.19 1.73 3.27
CA SER A 665 5.10 2.33 2.27
C SER A 665 6.53 1.77 2.27
N GLY A 666 6.90 1.00 3.31
CA GLY A 666 8.14 0.21 3.33
C GLY A 666 8.19 -0.86 2.23
N GLN A 667 7.03 -1.34 1.78
CA GLN A 667 6.88 -2.30 0.68
C GLN A 667 6.67 -1.63 -0.70
N SER A 668 6.64 -0.30 -0.75
CA SER A 668 6.40 0.45 -1.99
C SER A 668 7.73 0.86 -2.61
N THR A 669 7.87 0.71 -3.93
CA THR A 669 8.98 1.29 -4.68
C THR A 669 8.87 2.81 -4.69
N ILE A 670 9.97 3.50 -4.97
CA ILE A 670 9.96 4.95 -5.16
C ILE A 670 9.16 5.41 -6.40
N THR A 671 8.87 4.50 -7.32
CA THR A 671 8.12 4.75 -8.56
C THR A 671 6.61 4.63 -8.37
N SER A 672 6.15 3.70 -7.52
CA SER A 672 4.73 3.34 -7.45
C SER A 672 3.84 4.50 -7.01
N ALA A 673 4.28 5.29 -6.03
CA ALA A 673 3.51 6.39 -5.48
C ALA A 673 3.54 7.68 -6.30
N ILE A 674 4.35 7.77 -7.36
CA ILE A 674 4.62 9.05 -8.01
C ILE A 674 3.37 9.70 -8.61
N GLY A 675 2.47 8.90 -9.19
CA GLY A 675 1.19 9.40 -9.72
C GLY A 675 0.25 9.93 -8.63
N ALA A 676 0.30 9.36 -7.42
CA ALA A 676 -0.47 9.85 -6.28
C ALA A 676 0.14 11.12 -5.68
N ILE A 677 1.46 11.16 -5.57
CA ILE A 677 2.22 12.34 -5.12
C ILE A 677 2.00 13.51 -6.09
N TYR A 678 2.02 13.26 -7.41
CA TYR A 678 1.77 14.28 -8.45
C TYR A 678 0.43 15.02 -8.25
N ARG A 679 -0.63 14.29 -7.90
CA ARG A 679 -1.99 14.83 -7.79
C ARG A 679 -2.29 15.46 -6.43
N THR A 680 -1.41 15.37 -5.45
CA THR A 680 -1.72 15.75 -4.06
C THR A 680 -0.88 16.91 -3.57
N LYS A 681 -1.46 17.76 -2.71
CA LYS A 681 -0.73 18.85 -2.05
C LYS A 681 0.13 18.34 -0.90
N LYS A 682 -0.39 17.40 -0.12
CA LYS A 682 0.31 16.85 1.04
C LYS A 682 0.38 15.33 0.96
N ALA A 683 1.52 14.75 1.31
CA ALA A 683 1.68 13.31 1.41
C ALA A 683 2.13 12.90 2.83
N ILE A 684 1.37 12.01 3.43
CA ILE A 684 1.61 11.40 4.73
C ILE A 684 2.01 9.96 4.44
N ILE A 685 3.28 9.65 4.70
CA ILE A 685 3.89 8.37 4.33
C ILE A 685 4.10 7.57 5.60
N ILE A 686 3.37 6.46 5.71
CA ILE A 686 3.36 5.60 6.88
C ILE A 686 3.81 4.21 6.45
N GLY A 687 4.71 3.62 7.22
CA GLY A 687 5.34 2.36 6.86
C GLY A 687 6.54 2.07 7.74
N ASP A 688 7.23 0.99 7.43
CA ASP A 688 8.39 0.55 8.18
C ASP A 688 9.46 0.01 7.22
N PRO A 689 10.59 0.71 7.04
CA PRO A 689 11.64 0.25 6.14
C PRO A 689 12.39 -0.97 6.70
N LEU A 690 12.13 -1.36 7.95
CA LEU A 690 12.73 -2.51 8.64
C LEU A 690 11.84 -3.77 8.60
N GLN A 691 10.67 -3.67 7.94
CA GLN A 691 9.83 -4.80 7.53
C GLN A 691 10.09 -5.14 6.05
N LEU A 692 9.21 -5.90 5.37
CA LEU A 692 9.49 -6.35 4.00
C LEU A 692 9.72 -5.18 3.04
N GLU A 693 10.76 -5.36 2.22
CA GLU A 693 11.18 -4.43 1.19
C GLU A 693 10.38 -4.64 -0.11
N PRO A 694 10.32 -3.64 -1.00
CA PRO A 694 9.70 -3.80 -2.29
C PRO A 694 10.45 -4.84 -3.13
N ILE A 695 9.71 -5.65 -3.88
CA ILE A 695 10.30 -6.58 -4.86
C ILE A 695 10.63 -5.79 -6.13
N VAL A 696 11.92 -5.72 -6.47
CA VAL A 696 12.42 -5.06 -7.67
C VAL A 696 13.19 -6.06 -8.53
N ASN A 697 12.70 -6.27 -9.76
CA ASN A 697 13.13 -7.35 -10.65
C ASN A 697 14.48 -7.09 -11.35
N ILE A 698 14.96 -5.85 -11.39
CA ILE A 698 16.25 -5.53 -12.03
C ILE A 698 17.42 -6.07 -11.17
N PRO A 699 18.46 -6.68 -11.74
CA PRO A 699 19.66 -7.11 -11.01
C PRO A 699 20.48 -5.94 -10.49
N ASN A 700 21.22 -6.17 -9.41
CA ASN A 700 22.06 -5.16 -8.77
C ASN A 700 23.09 -4.56 -9.73
N ASN A 701 23.79 -5.37 -10.53
CA ASN A 701 24.85 -4.86 -11.41
C ASN A 701 24.30 -3.92 -12.50
N ILE A 702 23.16 -4.28 -13.08
CA ILE A 702 22.48 -3.47 -14.10
C ILE A 702 21.94 -2.18 -13.48
N ASN A 703 21.33 -2.28 -12.30
CA ASN A 703 20.88 -1.12 -11.55
C ASN A 703 22.06 -0.18 -11.21
N ASN A 704 23.18 -0.72 -10.73
CA ASN A 704 24.39 0.03 -10.40
C ASN A 704 24.98 0.74 -11.63
N PHE A 705 24.95 0.08 -12.79
CA PHE A 705 25.34 0.73 -14.04
C PHE A 705 24.44 1.93 -14.34
N PHE A 706 23.11 1.77 -14.27
CA PHE A 706 22.19 2.87 -14.57
C PHE A 706 22.22 4.00 -13.54
N THR A 707 22.44 3.70 -12.26
CA THR A 707 22.63 4.76 -11.26
C THR A 707 23.89 5.57 -11.55
N GLN A 708 24.97 4.94 -12.03
CA GLN A 708 26.16 5.66 -12.49
C GLN A 708 25.89 6.45 -13.79
N TYR A 709 25.25 5.83 -14.78
CA TYR A 709 24.95 6.42 -16.08
C TYR A 709 24.10 7.69 -15.95
N PHE A 710 23.04 7.66 -15.13
CA PHE A 710 22.18 8.81 -14.86
C PHE A 710 22.64 9.67 -13.67
N ASN A 711 23.81 9.39 -13.08
CA ASN A 711 24.38 10.09 -11.91
C ASN A 711 23.44 10.17 -10.69
N ILE A 712 22.73 9.08 -10.42
CA ILE A 712 21.67 8.96 -9.40
C ILE A 712 22.26 8.84 -8.00
N ASP A 713 21.72 9.66 -7.09
CA ASP A 713 22.03 9.56 -5.66
C ASP A 713 21.50 8.24 -5.07
N LYS A 714 22.20 7.67 -4.08
CA LYS A 714 21.78 6.47 -3.36
C LYS A 714 20.36 6.57 -2.81
N ALA A 715 19.91 7.77 -2.45
CA ALA A 715 18.55 8.02 -1.95
C ALA A 715 17.44 7.79 -3.00
N PHE A 716 17.78 7.49 -4.25
CA PHE A 716 16.86 7.12 -5.33
C PHE A 716 17.19 5.76 -5.95
N ASP A 717 18.13 5.00 -5.38
CA ASP A 717 18.42 3.65 -5.86
C ASP A 717 17.19 2.75 -5.62
N VAL A 718 16.54 2.30 -6.71
CA VAL A 718 15.31 1.49 -6.63
C VAL A 718 15.52 0.15 -5.91
N LYS A 719 16.75 -0.39 -5.84
CA LYS A 719 17.04 -1.68 -5.19
C LYS A 719 17.20 -1.54 -3.68
N ASN A 720 17.61 -0.37 -3.21
CA ASN A 720 17.98 -0.15 -1.81
C ASN A 720 17.08 0.86 -1.10
N THR A 721 16.20 1.54 -1.82
CA THR A 721 15.34 2.60 -1.28
C THR A 721 13.86 2.27 -1.51
N SER A 722 13.11 2.12 -0.42
CA SER A 722 11.65 2.11 -0.45
C SER A 722 11.07 3.53 -0.46
N LEU A 723 9.78 3.67 -0.76
CA LEU A 723 9.05 4.94 -0.60
C LEU A 723 9.19 5.50 0.83
N GLN A 724 9.09 4.63 1.85
CA GLN A 724 9.26 5.01 3.25
C GLN A 724 10.67 5.59 3.50
N SER A 725 11.73 4.86 3.10
CA SER A 725 13.12 5.30 3.27
C SER A 725 13.38 6.65 2.57
N ARG A 726 12.80 6.83 1.38
CA ARG A 726 12.89 8.07 0.61
C ARG A 726 12.24 9.25 1.34
N CYS A 727 11.09 9.03 1.99
CA CYS A 727 10.38 10.08 2.71
C CYS A 727 10.96 10.35 4.10
N ASP A 728 11.53 9.32 4.75
CA ASP A 728 12.30 9.46 5.98
C ASP A 728 13.53 10.37 5.76
N PHE A 729 14.21 10.24 4.62
CA PHE A 729 15.32 11.12 4.25
C PHE A 729 14.94 12.62 4.28
N LEU A 730 13.72 12.95 3.85
CA LEU A 730 13.20 14.33 3.81
C LEU A 730 12.68 14.83 5.17
N GLN A 731 12.39 13.91 6.09
CA GLN A 731 11.76 14.21 7.37
C GLN A 731 12.76 14.79 8.38
N SER A 732 12.41 15.92 8.98
CA SER A 732 13.25 16.64 9.94
C SER A 732 13.20 16.04 11.34
N TYR A 733 12.02 15.62 11.82
CA TYR A 733 11.89 15.00 13.13
C TYR A 733 12.12 13.49 13.03
N GLY A 734 13.03 12.94 13.82
CA GLY A 734 13.31 11.51 13.72
C GLY A 734 14.33 11.03 14.73
N ARG A 735 14.85 9.83 14.50
CA ARG A 735 15.89 9.21 15.33
C ARG A 735 16.82 8.38 14.47
N TYR A 736 18.10 8.36 14.84
CA TYR A 736 19.04 7.39 14.31
C TYR A 736 18.93 6.06 15.05
N ILE A 737 18.89 4.97 14.30
CA ILE A 737 19.18 3.63 14.80
C ILE A 737 20.47 3.11 14.16
N CYS A 738 21.13 2.17 14.82
CA CYS A 738 22.27 1.45 14.28
C CYS A 738 21.82 0.04 13.89
N GLN A 739 21.99 -0.33 12.63
CA GLN A 739 21.73 -1.66 12.09
C GLN A 739 22.93 -2.06 11.23
N ASP A 740 23.55 -3.21 11.50
CA ASP A 740 24.76 -3.70 10.80
C ASP A 740 25.87 -2.65 10.66
N SER A 741 26.11 -1.89 11.72
CA SER A 741 27.06 -0.76 11.77
C SER A 741 26.71 0.44 10.88
N GLN A 742 25.55 0.45 10.23
CA GLN A 742 25.02 1.59 9.48
C GLN A 742 24.04 2.41 10.32
N LYS A 743 24.13 3.74 10.19
CA LYS A 743 23.18 4.66 10.83
C LYS A 743 22.00 4.89 9.90
N ILE A 744 20.82 4.44 10.31
CA ILE A 744 19.57 4.64 9.57
C ILE A 744 18.77 5.73 10.27
N TRP A 745 18.25 6.68 9.50
CA TRP A 745 17.37 7.72 10.00
C TRP A 745 15.92 7.33 9.78
N LEU A 746 15.16 7.25 10.88
CA LEU A 746 13.73 6.96 10.86
C LEU A 746 12.97 8.26 11.10
N GLY A 747 12.04 8.59 10.21
CA GLY A 747 11.21 9.79 10.30
C GLY A 747 10.08 9.59 11.32
N SER A 748 9.94 10.51 12.27
CA SER A 748 8.87 10.55 13.28
C SER A 748 8.44 9.17 13.82
N PRO A 749 9.36 8.35 14.36
CA PRO A 749 9.09 6.95 14.67
C PRO A 749 8.08 6.79 15.80
N LEU A 750 7.12 5.88 15.60
CA LEU A 750 6.22 5.38 16.65
C LEU A 750 6.94 4.30 17.45
N ARG A 751 6.94 4.39 18.78
CA ARG A 751 7.85 3.58 19.60
C ARG A 751 7.17 2.58 20.51
N VAL A 752 5.91 2.77 20.85
CA VAL A 752 5.25 1.87 21.81
C VAL A 752 4.56 0.72 21.09
N HIS A 753 4.94 -0.50 21.47
CA HIS A 753 4.45 -1.74 20.91
C HIS A 753 3.39 -2.38 21.82
N ASN A 754 2.16 -2.57 21.30
CA ASN A 754 1.03 -3.09 22.08
C ASN A 754 0.55 -4.47 21.62
N ARG A 755 1.21 -5.11 20.64
CA ARG A 755 0.74 -6.38 20.04
C ARG A 755 1.38 -7.61 20.69
N CYS A 756 2.69 -7.75 20.52
CA CYS A 756 3.43 -8.96 20.88
C CYS A 756 3.71 -8.98 22.39
N ASP A 757 3.67 -10.17 22.97
CA ASP A 757 4.14 -10.42 24.32
C ASP A 757 5.65 -10.18 24.45
N ARG A 758 6.06 -9.97 25.70
CA ARG A 758 7.39 -9.44 26.02
C ARG A 758 8.57 -10.19 25.39
N PRO A 759 8.64 -11.54 25.41
CA PRO A 759 9.79 -12.23 24.81
C PRO A 759 9.92 -12.01 23.29
N ILE A 760 8.78 -12.03 22.58
CA ILE A 760 8.75 -11.81 21.12
C ILE A 760 9.10 -10.36 20.80
N PHE A 761 8.55 -9.43 21.58
CA PHE A 761 8.88 -8.01 21.48
C PHE A 761 10.38 -7.75 21.69
N GLU A 762 11.00 -8.32 22.73
CA GLU A 762 12.42 -8.13 23.03
C GLU A 762 13.31 -8.66 21.91
N LEU A 763 12.98 -9.83 21.34
CA LEU A 763 13.68 -10.39 20.19
C LEU A 763 13.58 -9.46 18.96
N SER A 764 12.38 -9.05 18.59
CA SER A 764 12.16 -8.14 17.44
C SER A 764 12.88 -6.79 17.64
N ASN A 765 12.79 -6.19 18.83
CA ASN A 765 13.42 -4.91 19.14
C ASN A 765 14.96 -4.98 19.06
N LYS A 766 15.54 -6.12 19.46
CA LYS A 766 16.96 -6.38 19.36
C LYS A 766 17.41 -6.62 17.91
N ILE A 767 16.67 -7.44 17.17
CA ILE A 767 17.02 -7.85 15.80
C ILE A 767 16.91 -6.69 14.81
N ALA A 768 15.83 -5.89 14.88
CA ALA A 768 15.51 -4.94 13.82
C ALA A 768 15.62 -3.47 14.23
N TYR A 769 15.33 -3.11 15.49
CA TYR A 769 15.10 -1.72 15.87
C TYR A 769 16.16 -1.12 16.79
N GLY A 770 17.26 -1.83 17.06
CA GLY A 770 18.37 -1.35 17.89
C GLY A 770 17.95 -0.93 19.30
N GLY A 771 16.92 -1.56 19.86
CA GLY A 771 16.36 -1.24 21.18
C GLY A 771 15.52 0.04 21.24
N MET A 772 15.14 0.62 20.09
CA MET A 772 14.36 1.87 20.05
C MET A 772 12.92 1.71 20.57
N MET A 773 12.30 0.55 20.36
CA MET A 773 10.90 0.32 20.72
C MET A 773 10.73 0.14 22.24
N ILE A 774 9.51 0.38 22.70
CA ILE A 774 9.10 0.38 24.11
C ILE A 774 7.91 -0.58 24.27
N TYR A 775 7.97 -1.46 25.27
CA TYR A 775 6.90 -2.42 25.55
C TYR A 775 5.67 -1.72 26.15
N GLY A 776 4.52 -1.84 25.50
CA GLY A 776 3.28 -1.12 25.84
C GLY A 776 2.16 -1.98 26.45
N LYS A 777 2.17 -3.30 26.25
CA LYS A 777 1.16 -4.20 26.84
C LYS A 777 1.15 -4.10 28.37
N LYS A 778 -0.04 -3.98 28.96
CA LYS A 778 -0.23 -4.17 30.41
C LYS A 778 -0.16 -5.68 30.69
N ASN A 779 0.44 -6.08 31.81
CA ASN A 779 0.55 -7.50 32.17
C ASN A 779 -0.85 -8.11 32.30
N GLU A 780 -1.31 -8.83 31.28
CA GLU A 780 -2.46 -9.73 31.35
C GLU A 780 -1.92 -11.16 31.52
N ASN A 781 -2.72 -12.04 32.12
CA ASN A 781 -2.42 -13.47 32.29
C ASN A 781 -2.20 -14.13 30.92
N THR A 782 -0.98 -14.05 30.39
CA THR A 782 -0.56 -14.77 29.19
C THR A 782 -0.52 -16.25 29.51
N LEU A 783 -1.16 -17.07 28.67
CA LEU A 783 -1.04 -18.53 28.69
C LEU A 783 0.44 -18.92 28.83
N GLN A 784 0.74 -19.91 29.67
CA GLN A 784 2.11 -20.41 29.94
C GLN A 784 2.70 -21.21 28.76
N LEU A 785 2.43 -20.82 27.50
CA LEU A 785 3.07 -21.42 26.34
C LEU A 785 4.44 -20.77 26.12
N GLN A 786 5.49 -21.54 26.36
CA GLN A 786 6.87 -21.10 26.19
C GLN A 786 7.25 -21.06 24.71
N ASN A 787 7.78 -19.92 24.24
CA ASN A 787 8.34 -19.79 22.89
C ASN A 787 9.43 -20.86 22.68
N THR A 788 9.22 -21.77 21.72
CA THR A 788 10.05 -22.99 21.58
C THR A 788 10.51 -23.20 20.14
N TRP A 789 11.78 -23.58 19.99
CA TRP A 789 12.37 -24.02 18.73
C TRP A 789 12.49 -25.55 18.74
N TYR A 790 11.73 -26.22 17.88
CA TYR A 790 11.80 -27.64 17.63
C TYR A 790 12.90 -27.94 16.59
N ASN A 791 14.03 -28.43 17.08
CA ASN A 791 15.24 -28.70 16.31
C ASN A 791 15.13 -30.03 15.56
N ILE A 792 14.66 -29.97 14.31
CA ILE A 792 14.55 -31.14 13.43
C ILE A 792 15.91 -31.37 12.76
N LYS A 793 16.57 -32.49 13.09
CA LYS A 793 17.91 -32.83 12.56
C LYS A 793 17.83 -33.71 11.31
N GLU A 794 16.76 -34.47 11.20
CA GLU A 794 16.46 -35.37 10.10
C GLU A 794 16.10 -34.58 8.85
N GLU A 795 16.59 -35.04 7.70
CA GLU A 795 16.48 -34.32 6.44
C GLU A 795 15.87 -35.20 5.35
N GLN A 796 14.71 -34.78 4.86
CA GLN A 796 14.04 -35.38 3.71
C GLN A 796 13.49 -34.25 2.82
N TRP A 797 14.30 -33.81 1.87
CA TRP A 797 14.04 -32.59 1.11
C TRP A 797 13.22 -32.81 -0.16
N ASN A 798 12.24 -31.94 -0.37
CA ASN A 798 11.55 -31.73 -1.64
C ASN A 798 11.56 -30.22 -1.94
N GLY A 799 12.43 -29.79 -2.87
CA GLY A 799 12.77 -28.37 -3.03
C GLY A 799 13.40 -27.82 -1.75
N ASN A 800 12.83 -26.73 -1.21
CA ASN A 800 13.20 -26.16 0.08
C ASN A 800 12.32 -26.65 1.25
N CYS A 801 11.41 -27.60 1.03
CA CYS A 801 10.60 -28.20 2.08
C CYS A 801 11.27 -29.44 2.65
N ASN A 802 11.40 -29.53 3.98
CA ASN A 802 11.79 -30.76 4.67
C ASN A 802 10.54 -31.49 5.15
N GLU A 803 10.26 -32.68 4.64
CA GLU A 803 9.06 -33.44 5.00
C GLU A 803 9.01 -33.75 6.51
N ARG A 804 10.16 -33.90 7.17
CA ARG A 804 10.24 -34.13 8.63
C ARG A 804 9.76 -32.94 9.46
N GLU A 805 9.93 -31.72 8.96
CA GLU A 805 9.37 -30.53 9.60
C GLU A 805 7.84 -30.51 9.51
N ILE A 806 7.27 -31.04 8.41
CA ILE A 806 5.81 -31.14 8.20
C ILE A 806 5.20 -32.25 9.06
N GLU A 807 5.87 -33.40 9.17
CA GLU A 807 5.45 -34.47 10.09
C GLU A 807 5.37 -33.95 11.53
N TYR A 808 6.40 -33.24 11.98
CA TYR A 808 6.42 -32.69 13.33
C TYR A 808 5.38 -31.58 13.53
N LEU A 809 5.10 -30.77 12.51
CA LEU A 809 4.04 -29.77 12.55
C LEU A 809 2.69 -30.40 12.91
N HIS A 810 2.36 -31.58 12.35
CA HIS A 810 1.09 -32.24 12.67
C HIS A 810 0.99 -32.62 14.15
N ILE A 811 2.07 -33.13 14.74
CA ILE A 811 2.15 -33.45 16.17
C ILE A 811 1.92 -32.19 17.00
N LEU A 812 2.66 -31.12 16.68
CA LEU A 812 2.53 -29.86 17.39
C LEU A 812 1.11 -29.28 17.28
N LEU A 813 0.49 -29.35 16.10
CA LEU A 813 -0.88 -28.89 15.90
C LEU A 813 -1.87 -29.73 16.73
N ASP A 814 -1.73 -31.04 16.77
CA ASP A 814 -2.56 -31.92 17.60
C ASP A 814 -2.42 -31.56 19.11
N GLU A 815 -1.22 -31.16 19.56
CA GLU A 815 -0.97 -30.70 20.93
C GLU A 815 -1.57 -29.32 21.25
N ILE A 816 -1.41 -28.33 20.36
CA ILE A 816 -1.76 -26.93 20.68
C ILE A 816 -3.19 -26.55 20.28
N THR A 817 -3.87 -27.34 19.44
CA THR A 817 -5.26 -27.06 19.05
C THR A 817 -6.26 -27.31 20.18
N GLN A 818 -5.82 -27.92 21.29
CA GLN A 818 -6.59 -27.94 22.54
C GLN A 818 -6.79 -26.55 23.15
N TYR A 819 -5.95 -25.56 22.80
CA TYR A 819 -6.12 -24.18 23.21
C TYR A 819 -7.03 -23.45 22.21
N ASP A 820 -8.04 -22.75 22.73
CA ASP A 820 -8.94 -21.90 21.94
C ASP A 820 -8.25 -20.58 21.55
N LEU A 821 -7.18 -20.70 20.76
CA LEU A 821 -6.33 -19.62 20.28
C LEU A 821 -6.19 -19.68 18.76
N GLU A 822 -6.11 -18.52 18.11
CA GLU A 822 -5.90 -18.47 16.68
C GLU A 822 -4.45 -18.85 16.32
N ILE A 823 -4.29 -19.78 15.38
CA ILE A 823 -2.99 -20.27 14.91
C ILE A 823 -2.71 -19.75 13.50
N GLY A 824 -1.49 -19.27 13.27
CA GLY A 824 -0.97 -18.99 11.93
C GLY A 824 0.29 -19.81 11.63
N ILE A 825 0.42 -20.27 10.39
CA ILE A 825 1.60 -21.02 9.93
C ILE A 825 2.31 -20.21 8.86
N ILE A 826 3.58 -19.91 9.08
CA ILE A 826 4.37 -19.07 8.21
C ILE A 826 5.66 -19.77 7.79
N THR A 827 6.12 -19.49 6.58
CA THR A 827 7.37 -20.08 6.04
C THR A 827 8.05 -19.11 5.07
N PRO A 828 9.38 -19.12 4.93
CA PRO A 828 10.04 -18.34 3.89
C PRO A 828 9.83 -18.92 2.47
N PHE A 829 9.50 -20.20 2.34
CA PHE A 829 9.53 -20.90 1.04
C PHE A 829 8.14 -21.29 0.52
N VAL A 830 7.94 -21.12 -0.80
CA VAL A 830 6.69 -21.52 -1.48
C VAL A 830 6.50 -23.04 -1.48
N ASP A 831 7.60 -23.81 -1.56
CA ASP A 831 7.57 -25.28 -1.55
C ASP A 831 6.89 -25.82 -0.27
N VAL A 832 7.22 -25.22 0.88
CA VAL A 832 6.60 -25.54 2.18
C VAL A 832 5.12 -25.15 2.17
N LYS A 833 4.77 -23.94 1.71
CA LYS A 833 3.37 -23.50 1.60
C LYS A 833 2.53 -24.47 0.76
N GLN A 834 3.07 -24.98 -0.35
CA GLN A 834 2.36 -25.92 -1.22
C GLN A 834 2.08 -27.25 -0.53
N LYS A 835 2.97 -27.71 0.37
CA LYS A 835 2.76 -28.91 1.18
C LYS A 835 1.70 -28.76 2.26
N LEU A 836 1.50 -27.53 2.74
CA LEU A 836 0.46 -27.20 3.71
C LEU A 836 -0.92 -26.97 3.09
N LYS A 837 -1.08 -27.28 1.80
CA LYS A 837 -2.38 -27.16 1.13
C LYS A 837 -3.38 -28.08 1.84
N ASP A 838 -4.56 -27.55 2.14
CA ASP A 838 -5.67 -28.25 2.79
C ASP A 838 -5.48 -28.56 4.30
N ILE A 839 -4.36 -28.18 4.92
CA ILE A 839 -4.13 -28.43 6.36
C ILE A 839 -5.18 -27.76 7.25
N ALA A 840 -5.70 -26.59 6.85
CA ALA A 840 -6.74 -25.88 7.59
C ALA A 840 -8.04 -26.69 7.69
N ASN A 841 -8.32 -27.59 6.73
CA ASN A 841 -9.52 -28.43 6.76
C ASN A 841 -9.50 -29.45 7.91
N LYS A 842 -8.33 -29.75 8.47
CA LYS A 842 -8.16 -30.70 9.58
C LYS A 842 -8.31 -30.02 10.96
N TYR A 843 -8.10 -28.70 11.05
CA TYR A 843 -7.97 -28.00 12.33
C TYR A 843 -8.85 -26.74 12.39
N ASN A 844 -9.86 -26.73 13.28
CA ASN A 844 -10.83 -25.63 13.39
C ASN A 844 -10.21 -24.26 13.72
N ASN A 845 -9.12 -24.24 14.50
CA ASN A 845 -8.48 -23.00 14.97
C ASN A 845 -7.46 -22.44 13.95
N LEU A 846 -7.33 -23.10 12.79
CA LEU A 846 -6.46 -22.73 11.70
C LEU A 846 -7.30 -22.38 10.47
N LYS A 847 -7.11 -21.17 9.95
CA LYS A 847 -7.81 -20.72 8.74
C LYS A 847 -6.85 -20.71 7.55
N ASP A 848 -7.36 -21.00 6.35
CA ASP A 848 -6.57 -20.98 5.11
C ASP A 848 -5.84 -19.66 4.88
N ASP A 849 -6.48 -18.54 5.23
CA ASP A 849 -5.89 -17.22 5.09
C ASP A 849 -4.78 -16.93 6.12
N LYS A 850 -4.60 -17.78 7.14
CA LYS A 850 -3.52 -17.70 8.14
C LYS A 850 -2.35 -18.66 7.84
N ILE A 851 -2.32 -19.27 6.66
CA ILE A 851 -1.22 -20.10 6.18
C ILE A 851 -0.57 -19.45 4.97
N GLY A 852 0.75 -19.20 5.03
CA GLY A 852 1.41 -18.63 3.88
C GLY A 852 2.91 -18.41 4.00
N THR A 853 3.47 -17.85 2.93
CA THR A 853 4.83 -17.33 2.98
C THR A 853 4.90 -16.07 3.85
N ILE A 854 6.08 -15.71 4.35
CA ILE A 854 6.31 -14.46 5.10
C ILE A 854 5.72 -13.24 4.36
N HIS A 855 5.89 -13.18 3.03
CA HIS A 855 5.36 -12.09 2.20
C HIS A 855 3.83 -12.05 2.17
N THR A 856 3.18 -13.20 2.00
CA THR A 856 1.71 -13.28 1.95
C THR A 856 1.03 -13.13 3.32
N MET A 857 1.79 -13.30 4.41
CA MET A 857 1.33 -13.19 5.79
C MET A 857 1.53 -11.79 6.38
N GLN A 858 2.07 -10.85 5.61
CA GLN A 858 2.22 -9.47 6.06
C GLN A 858 0.85 -8.82 6.30
N GLY A 859 0.77 -8.05 7.38
CA GLY A 859 -0.47 -7.43 7.87
C GLY A 859 -1.43 -8.40 8.59
N LYS A 860 -1.22 -9.72 8.50
CA LYS A 860 -1.95 -10.71 9.28
C LYS A 860 -1.27 -10.92 10.63
N GLU A 861 -2.00 -11.40 11.61
CA GLU A 861 -1.52 -11.70 12.97
C GLU A 861 -2.30 -12.88 13.52
N ALA A 862 -1.74 -13.61 14.48
CA ALA A 862 -2.39 -14.72 15.19
C ALA A 862 -1.88 -14.80 16.63
N ASP A 863 -2.61 -15.48 17.51
CA ASP A 863 -2.19 -15.65 18.91
C ASP A 863 -0.92 -16.50 18.98
N ILE A 864 -0.91 -17.60 18.22
CA ILE A 864 0.24 -18.48 18.03
C ILE A 864 0.73 -18.41 16.58
N ILE A 865 2.04 -18.27 16.38
CA ILE A 865 2.66 -18.44 15.07
C ILE A 865 3.60 -19.62 15.08
N ILE A 866 3.48 -20.49 14.07
CA ILE A 866 4.44 -21.55 13.78
C ILE A 866 5.25 -21.14 12.55
N LEU A 867 6.55 -20.91 12.71
CA LEU A 867 7.51 -20.64 11.64
C LEU A 867 8.18 -21.94 11.21
N ILE A 868 7.93 -22.39 9.99
CA ILE A 868 8.59 -23.56 9.39
C ILE A 868 9.73 -23.07 8.51
N LEU A 869 10.97 -23.40 8.87
CA LEU A 869 12.16 -22.81 8.27
C LEU A 869 12.47 -23.35 6.87
N GLY A 870 12.45 -24.67 6.66
CA GLY A 870 12.95 -25.28 5.44
C GLY A 870 14.40 -24.85 5.10
N GLY A 871 14.72 -24.78 3.81
CA GLY A 871 16.02 -24.30 3.32
C GLY A 871 17.07 -25.41 3.18
N ASN A 872 16.96 -26.15 2.09
CA ASN A 872 17.76 -27.34 1.78
C ASN A 872 19.29 -27.04 1.74
N ASN A 873 19.68 -25.99 1.02
CA ASN A 873 21.09 -25.60 0.84
C ASN A 873 21.45 -24.30 1.57
N GLU A 874 22.76 -24.01 1.61
CA GLU A 874 23.30 -22.84 2.31
C GLU A 874 22.81 -21.51 1.71
N ASN A 875 22.74 -21.41 0.38
CA ASN A 875 22.26 -20.21 -0.31
C ASN A 875 20.81 -19.87 0.08
N ALA A 876 19.94 -20.87 0.16
CA ALA A 876 18.55 -20.68 0.59
C ALA A 876 18.48 -20.16 2.03
N ARG A 877 19.29 -20.69 2.94
CA ARG A 877 19.33 -20.24 4.34
C ARG A 877 19.95 -18.84 4.47
N ASN A 878 21.04 -18.57 3.75
CA ASN A 878 21.69 -17.26 3.68
C ASN A 878 20.74 -16.19 3.12
N TRP A 879 19.87 -16.54 2.17
CA TRP A 879 18.83 -15.63 1.70
C TRP A 879 17.84 -15.28 2.81
N VAL A 880 17.35 -16.26 3.58
CA VAL A 880 16.46 -16.01 4.73
C VAL A 880 17.13 -15.12 5.79
N ALA A 881 18.43 -15.31 6.01
CA ALA A 881 19.23 -14.56 7.00
C ALA A 881 19.93 -13.31 6.43
N SER A 882 19.66 -12.93 5.18
CA SER A 882 20.39 -11.85 4.50
C SER A 882 20.14 -10.46 5.11
N ARG A 883 18.89 -10.21 5.53
CA ARG A 883 18.44 -8.98 6.19
C ARG A 883 17.54 -9.35 7.37
N PRO A 884 17.44 -8.50 8.41
CA PRO A 884 16.62 -8.81 9.58
C PRO A 884 15.11 -8.80 9.26
N ASN A 885 14.72 -8.23 8.12
CA ASN A 885 13.34 -7.94 7.74
C ASN A 885 12.46 -9.20 7.71
N LEU A 886 12.96 -10.33 7.15
CA LEU A 886 12.18 -11.57 7.04
C LEU A 886 11.85 -12.17 8.42
N ILE A 887 12.87 -12.35 9.26
CA ILE A 887 12.69 -12.91 10.60
C ILE A 887 11.92 -11.94 11.51
N ASN A 888 12.14 -10.63 11.38
CA ASN A 888 11.39 -9.60 12.11
C ASN A 888 9.89 -9.65 11.77
N VAL A 889 9.54 -9.77 10.48
CA VAL A 889 8.14 -9.91 10.06
C VAL A 889 7.55 -11.19 10.61
N ALA A 890 8.27 -12.31 10.51
CA ALA A 890 7.84 -13.61 11.04
C ALA A 890 7.53 -13.56 12.54
N LEU A 891 8.47 -13.04 13.35
CA LEU A 891 8.31 -12.89 14.80
C LEU A 891 7.10 -12.02 15.16
N THR A 892 6.96 -10.88 14.48
CA THR A 892 5.94 -9.87 14.81
C THR A 892 4.53 -10.21 14.35
N ARG A 893 4.33 -11.39 13.72
CA ARG A 893 3.00 -11.94 13.43
C ARG A 893 2.33 -12.53 14.68
N ALA A 894 3.12 -12.97 15.66
CA ALA A 894 2.63 -13.58 16.88
C ALA A 894 2.20 -12.53 17.90
N LYS A 895 1.01 -12.70 18.49
CA LYS A 895 0.59 -11.90 19.64
C LYS A 895 1.15 -12.44 20.93
N ASN A 896 1.14 -13.77 21.10
CA ASN A 896 1.45 -14.39 22.39
C ASN A 896 2.65 -15.33 22.31
N THR A 897 2.61 -16.29 21.39
CA THR A 897 3.61 -17.38 21.33
C THR A 897 4.13 -17.60 19.92
N ILE A 898 5.42 -17.87 19.80
CA ILE A 898 6.04 -18.36 18.56
C ILE A 898 6.68 -19.73 18.76
N PHE A 899 6.38 -20.64 17.83
CA PHE A 899 7.08 -21.90 17.64
C PHE A 899 7.89 -21.86 16.36
N ILE A 900 9.12 -22.36 16.40
CA ILE A 900 9.99 -22.48 15.22
C ILE A 900 10.24 -23.96 14.97
N ILE A 901 9.98 -24.45 13.76
CA ILE A 901 10.27 -25.83 13.35
C ILE A 901 11.37 -25.78 12.29
N GLY A 902 12.47 -26.47 12.55
CA GLY A 902 13.58 -26.63 11.60
C GLY A 902 14.93 -26.75 12.28
N ASN A 903 15.98 -27.03 11.49
CA ASN A 903 17.31 -27.34 12.01
C ASN A 903 17.98 -26.10 12.67
N LYS A 904 17.98 -26.04 14.00
CA LYS A 904 18.55 -24.94 14.80
C LYS A 904 20.05 -24.80 14.56
N GLU A 905 20.77 -25.92 14.48
CA GLU A 905 22.24 -25.91 14.34
C GLU A 905 22.71 -25.27 13.04
N LYS A 906 21.92 -25.40 11.96
CA LYS A 906 22.18 -24.76 10.66
C LYS A 906 21.84 -23.27 10.65
N TYR A 907 20.74 -22.86 11.28
CA TYR A 907 20.29 -21.46 11.25
C TYR A 907 20.95 -20.58 12.32
N ILE A 908 21.27 -21.10 13.50
CA ILE A 908 21.75 -20.27 14.63
C ILE A 908 23.10 -19.58 14.35
N LYS A 909 23.89 -20.14 13.43
CA LYS A 909 25.17 -19.57 12.99
C LYS A 909 25.01 -18.39 12.03
N LEU A 910 23.81 -18.18 11.50
CA LEU A 910 23.51 -17.13 10.53
C LEU A 910 23.17 -15.81 11.23
N ASN A 911 23.35 -14.71 10.48
CA ASN A 911 23.02 -13.38 10.96
C ASN A 911 21.56 -13.29 11.44
N TYR A 912 21.34 -12.52 12.50
CA TYR A 912 20.05 -12.30 13.17
C TYR A 912 19.46 -13.51 13.89
N PHE A 913 19.68 -14.74 13.39
CA PHE A 913 19.24 -15.97 14.04
C PHE A 913 20.05 -16.28 15.30
N ASN A 914 21.31 -15.87 15.37
CA ASN A 914 22.12 -15.93 16.59
C ASN A 914 21.45 -15.25 17.81
N HIS A 915 20.58 -14.26 17.60
CA HIS A 915 19.81 -13.64 18.69
C HIS A 915 18.75 -14.56 19.32
N LEU A 916 18.41 -15.68 18.66
CA LEU A 916 17.45 -16.69 19.13
C LEU A 916 18.14 -17.84 19.88
N GLU A 917 19.44 -17.74 20.18
CA GLU A 917 20.21 -18.84 20.81
C GLU A 917 19.59 -19.28 22.14
N SER A 918 19.18 -18.31 22.96
CA SER A 918 18.54 -18.51 24.26
C SER A 918 17.08 -18.96 24.21
N MET A 919 16.50 -19.13 23.02
CA MET A 919 15.14 -19.65 22.88
C MET A 919 15.09 -21.11 23.32
N HIS A 920 14.06 -21.47 24.09
CA HIS A 920 13.84 -22.84 24.55
C HIS A 920 13.86 -23.81 23.36
N THR A 921 14.54 -24.95 23.49
CA THR A 921 14.78 -25.86 22.37
C THR A 921 14.43 -27.28 22.75
N ILE A 922 13.64 -27.93 21.91
CA ILE A 922 13.31 -29.36 21.99
C ILE A 922 13.92 -30.03 20.75
N THR A 923 14.61 -31.16 20.91
CA THR A 923 15.07 -31.99 19.78
C THR A 923 14.22 -33.25 19.77
N PRO A 924 13.22 -33.37 18.88
CA PRO A 924 12.36 -34.53 18.82
C PRO A 924 13.13 -35.79 18.41
N SER A 925 12.76 -36.95 18.96
CA SER A 925 13.25 -38.24 18.48
C SER A 925 12.18 -38.89 17.60
N PHE A 926 12.45 -39.05 16.30
CA PHE A 926 11.53 -39.72 15.37
C PHE A 926 11.48 -41.25 15.52
N SER A 927 12.21 -41.81 16.50
CA SER A 927 12.30 -43.27 16.73
C SER A 927 11.03 -43.89 17.33
N ASN A 928 10.01 -43.11 17.68
CA ASN A 928 8.73 -43.56 18.27
C ASN A 928 7.48 -42.96 17.58
N LEU A 929 7.61 -42.50 16.33
CA LEU A 929 6.49 -41.94 15.55
C LEU A 929 5.81 -42.97 14.65
#